data_AF-A0A7Y5LXN9-F1
#
_entry.id   AF-A0A7Y5LXN9-F1
#
_cell.length_a   1.000
_cell.length_b   1.000
_cell.length_c   1.000
_cell.angle_alpha   90.00
_cell.angle_beta   90.00
_cell.angle_gamma   90.00
#
_symmetry.space_group_name_H-M   'P 1'
#
loop_
_entity.id
_entity.type
_entity.pdbx_description
1 polymer ?
#
loop_
_entity_poly.entity_id
_entity_poly.type
_entity_poly.pdbx_seq_one_letter_code
_entity_poly.pdbx_strand_id
1 'polypeptide(L)'
;MIPLFSPNGLQHSLVISVCIGVLITTLMFERYGWVFSGLVVPGYLAPIFAIYPLSGLTILLEAMLTIGVVRGIHLAAWRFRTHTPLFGRERFFLIVLIALGVRLLVEELLLPWGTEILFPGRTDILSRIKDFGAIGLVVVPLTANLLWKPGIPRGLIQVGVCTLGVLVALYGILMPLTNYNLAQLGAVYEDVSLNFSQSAKLQIMIVCGCLLAARMNLLEGWDFGGILLPPLIAISLLQPSRLIGTVLEVFLVVTIGRQVINLPLLNRITWAGPRLVTFCFTLCVVLKIALGWVIYFIEPQWNATDLLGFGYILSSLLACKLWNKSSRVTLWPTLYVSAATFLLGTTLSFALSSASRWVESDPVTAGSVTAPQEESHPIEFAVLERLSPGGEGAEGIEQSVGARRRMAEVATRALDDLRRGVPEGAIVARAAFDLAPEGLVTRWFHAPGSPAYMMIGAARPEESELETVFIRLGSGTRAMIVTPPGAEPLSTSLAVAALAKRLQPSVIVLSSGHPGADADAPPRFDSLVAWILTEFPWRPVLEIAGTRAAGAVLDIHGGLPEDGLSIEALRRILPGLEVRAPAQLSGARMRWMAANARGGYQRLETDLRSASALIVSLVPESSQVDEELSPLDRYLAPYLESMQLRRPGLVLSPAQWTKSRLIVLKTGLLRLAVAAQEASRSQPIRVAELNSMNFLARVLGLEFDLLREPGGDRQFLVLRNTLGEPEVDGVVVFQLGSWRELHVEVPSPRRFPNSHRLGLQVFLAGNCRALTIGGISSPSTGLLQPEVARALDRLSLFHLAHQVLVEQASVQGQDPPRVLQVRGRSVPETGNDGVLVPPDIVLPTAQVEMLEIGPWLRIFEDLGWTIRVQPPEEPDGFDTGEPLQARYRRFLRYEGISGLWADPDIRRALRGPRDDPAAVAALRQLGSADGGA
;
A
#
# COMPACT_ATOMS: atom_id res chain seq x y z
N MET A 1 10.98 -28.29 22.34
CA MET A 1 10.34 -28.88 21.15
C MET A 1 11.34 -29.78 20.46
N ILE A 2 10.93 -30.96 20.01
CA ILE A 2 11.77 -31.88 19.25
C ILE A 2 11.75 -31.41 17.78
N PRO A 3 12.90 -31.09 17.16
CA PRO A 3 12.95 -30.69 15.75
C PRO A 3 12.75 -31.94 14.88
N LEU A 4 11.49 -32.32 14.67
CA LEU A 4 11.13 -33.49 13.88
C LEU A 4 11.18 -33.17 12.37
N PHE A 5 10.78 -31.95 12.00
CA PHE A 5 10.75 -31.47 10.63
C PHE A 5 11.97 -30.58 10.34
N SER A 6 12.50 -30.60 9.11
CA SER A 6 13.58 -29.70 8.75
C SER A 6 13.08 -28.23 8.65
N PRO A 7 13.92 -27.23 9.02
CA PRO A 7 13.53 -25.81 9.04
C PRO A 7 13.05 -25.22 7.71
N ASN A 8 13.40 -25.82 6.57
CA ASN A 8 12.95 -25.41 5.23
C ASN A 8 12.18 -26.55 4.53
N GLY A 9 11.51 -27.41 5.31
CA GLY A 9 10.81 -28.60 4.84
C GLY A 9 9.34 -28.69 5.24
N LEU A 10 8.94 -29.82 5.82
CA LEU A 10 7.52 -30.16 6.03
C LEU A 10 6.85 -29.48 7.24
N GLN A 11 7.53 -28.56 7.92
CA GLN A 11 7.01 -27.90 9.13
C GLN A 11 5.74 -27.05 8.91
N HIS A 12 5.47 -26.64 7.66
CA HIS A 12 4.26 -25.87 7.27
C HIS A 12 3.37 -26.63 6.27
N SER A 13 3.47 -27.96 6.22
CA SER A 13 2.77 -28.75 5.21
C SER A 13 1.48 -29.41 5.71
N LEU A 14 0.43 -29.44 4.88
CA LEU A 14 -0.79 -30.23 5.10
C LEU A 14 -0.54 -31.75 5.03
N VAL A 15 0.61 -32.18 4.50
CA VAL A 15 0.97 -33.60 4.38
C VAL A 15 0.84 -34.32 5.72
N ILE A 16 1.26 -33.68 6.81
CA ILE A 16 1.30 -34.29 8.13
C ILE A 16 -0.10 -34.42 8.72
N SER A 17 -0.90 -33.36 8.68
CA SER A 17 -2.31 -33.40 9.13
C SER A 17 -3.11 -34.44 8.36
N VAL A 18 -2.83 -34.58 7.07
CA VAL A 18 -3.46 -35.55 6.21
C VAL A 18 -3.02 -36.97 6.51
N CYS A 19 -1.73 -37.20 6.79
CA CYS A 19 -1.26 -38.51 7.24
C CYS A 19 -1.99 -38.96 8.50
N ILE A 20 -2.16 -38.05 9.45
CA ILE A 20 -2.92 -38.30 10.68
C ILE A 20 -4.39 -38.61 10.36
N GLY A 21 -5.01 -37.85 9.45
CA GLY A 21 -6.37 -38.11 8.97
C GLY A 21 -6.54 -39.48 8.31
N VAL A 22 -5.58 -39.90 7.48
CA VAL A 22 -5.53 -41.23 6.85
C VAL A 22 -5.46 -42.32 7.93
N LEU A 23 -4.57 -42.17 8.92
CA LEU A 23 -4.40 -43.14 10.01
C LEU A 23 -5.66 -43.27 10.86
N ILE A 24 -6.28 -42.14 11.25
CA ILE A 24 -7.53 -42.15 12.01
C ILE A 24 -8.65 -42.80 11.20
N THR A 25 -8.78 -42.45 9.91
CA THR A 25 -9.82 -43.03 9.05
C THR A 25 -9.66 -44.54 8.90
N THR A 26 -8.42 -45.03 8.76
CA THR A 26 -8.13 -46.47 8.72
C THR A 26 -8.46 -47.14 10.06
N LEU A 27 -8.13 -46.51 11.18
CA LEU A 27 -8.48 -47.03 12.51
C LEU A 27 -10.00 -47.10 12.71
N MET A 28 -10.74 -46.08 12.28
CA MET A 28 -12.21 -46.08 12.34
C MET A 28 -12.83 -47.10 11.39
N PHE A 29 -12.23 -47.29 10.21
CA PHE A 29 -12.62 -48.35 9.28
C PHE A 29 -12.45 -49.74 9.91
N GLU A 30 -11.28 -50.03 10.49
CA GLU A 30 -11.00 -51.34 11.08
C GLU A 30 -11.81 -51.61 12.34
N ARG A 31 -12.04 -50.58 13.18
CA ARG A 31 -12.74 -50.74 14.46
C ARG A 31 -14.26 -50.69 14.34
N TYR A 32 -14.80 -49.82 13.49
CA TYR A 32 -16.24 -49.55 13.41
C TYR A 32 -16.86 -49.85 12.04
N GLY A 33 -16.07 -50.31 11.06
CA GLY A 33 -16.57 -50.59 9.72
C GLY A 33 -17.07 -49.36 8.96
N TRP A 34 -16.54 -48.17 9.30
CA TRP A 34 -16.93 -46.92 8.64
C TRP A 34 -16.56 -46.90 7.16
N VAL A 35 -17.04 -45.92 6.39
CA VAL A 35 -16.79 -45.89 4.95
C VAL A 35 -15.37 -45.42 4.67
N PHE A 36 -14.56 -46.27 4.01
CA PHE A 36 -13.23 -45.88 3.52
C PHE A 36 -13.34 -45.15 2.18
N SER A 37 -13.72 -43.88 2.21
CA SER A 37 -13.83 -42.97 1.06
C SER A 37 -13.42 -41.56 1.48
N GLY A 38 -12.93 -40.74 0.55
CA GLY A 38 -12.51 -39.36 0.88
C GLY A 38 -11.39 -39.32 1.92
N LEU A 39 -10.44 -40.26 1.84
CA LEU A 39 -9.38 -40.52 2.83
C LEU A 39 -8.65 -39.26 3.34
N VAL A 40 -8.52 -38.28 2.45
CA VAL A 40 -7.73 -37.07 2.64
C VAL A 40 -8.53 -35.96 3.34
N VAL A 41 -9.87 -36.05 3.32
CA VAL A 41 -10.80 -34.99 3.75
C VAL A 41 -10.61 -34.59 5.20
N PRO A 42 -10.56 -35.51 6.20
CA PRO A 42 -10.45 -35.10 7.60
C PRO A 42 -9.17 -34.32 7.90
N GLY A 43 -8.06 -34.68 7.25
CA GLY A 43 -6.79 -34.01 7.47
C GLY A 43 -6.60 -32.70 6.69
N TYR A 44 -7.43 -32.45 5.66
CA TYR A 44 -7.55 -31.13 5.04
C TYR A 44 -8.47 -30.22 5.85
N LEU A 45 -9.62 -30.73 6.30
CA LEU A 45 -10.59 -29.94 7.06
C LEU A 45 -10.04 -29.50 8.42
N ALA A 46 -9.27 -30.33 9.12
CA ALA A 46 -8.80 -29.99 10.47
C ALA A 46 -7.92 -28.73 10.52
N PRO A 47 -6.88 -28.57 9.67
CA PRO A 47 -6.13 -27.32 9.58
C PRO A 47 -6.99 -26.12 9.18
N ILE A 48 -7.94 -26.29 8.25
CA ILE A 48 -8.85 -25.19 7.85
C ILE A 48 -9.69 -24.76 9.04
N PHE A 49 -10.27 -25.70 9.79
CA PHE A 49 -11.02 -25.40 11.01
C PHE A 49 -10.14 -24.80 12.12
N ALA A 50 -8.86 -25.16 12.17
CA ALA A 50 -7.91 -24.62 13.13
C ALA A 50 -7.52 -23.16 12.83
N ILE A 51 -7.43 -22.78 11.55
CA ILE A 51 -7.03 -21.42 11.12
C ILE A 51 -8.27 -20.53 10.93
N TYR A 52 -9.23 -20.95 10.09
CA TYR A 52 -10.45 -20.21 9.77
C TYR A 52 -11.71 -21.12 9.83
N PRO A 53 -12.39 -21.18 10.98
CA PRO A 53 -13.51 -22.10 11.18
C PRO A 53 -14.72 -21.81 10.27
N LEU A 54 -14.95 -20.54 9.91
CA LEU A 54 -16.04 -20.15 9.01
C LEU A 54 -15.85 -20.72 7.60
N SER A 55 -14.62 -20.68 7.06
CA SER A 55 -14.31 -21.27 5.75
C SER A 55 -14.50 -22.79 5.74
N GLY A 56 -14.11 -23.46 6.84
CA GLY A 56 -14.38 -24.89 7.03
C GLY A 56 -15.88 -25.23 7.04
N LEU A 57 -16.69 -24.39 7.68
CA LEU A 57 -18.15 -24.50 7.67
C LEU A 57 -18.74 -24.31 6.26
N THR A 58 -18.25 -23.32 5.51
CA THR A 58 -18.67 -23.09 4.12
C THR A 58 -18.37 -24.30 3.25
N ILE A 59 -17.18 -24.91 3.36
CA ILE A 59 -16.83 -26.14 2.63
C ILE A 59 -17.79 -27.29 2.94
N LEU A 60 -18.19 -27.45 4.21
CA LEU A 60 -19.19 -28.46 4.59
C LEU A 60 -20.56 -28.15 3.99
N LEU A 61 -21.00 -26.89 4.01
CA LEU A 61 -22.27 -26.45 3.41
C LEU A 61 -22.28 -26.66 1.90
N GLU A 62 -21.21 -26.27 1.19
CA GLU A 62 -21.04 -26.52 -0.24
C GLU A 62 -21.11 -28.01 -0.57
N ALA A 63 -20.46 -28.86 0.24
CA ALA A 63 -20.50 -30.31 0.06
C ALA A 63 -21.90 -30.88 0.29
N MET A 64 -22.65 -30.36 1.28
CA MET A 64 -24.04 -30.73 1.56
C MET A 64 -25.00 -30.28 0.44
N LEU A 65 -24.82 -29.09 -0.11
CA LEU A 65 -25.58 -28.60 -1.25
C LEU A 65 -25.29 -29.43 -2.50
N THR A 66 -24.01 -29.68 -2.78
CA THR A 66 -23.56 -30.52 -3.91
C THR A 66 -24.21 -31.89 -3.86
N ILE A 67 -24.13 -32.59 -2.73
CA ILE A 67 -24.71 -33.93 -2.60
C ILE A 67 -26.23 -33.90 -2.68
N GLY A 68 -26.87 -32.84 -2.18
CA GLY A 68 -28.31 -32.60 -2.30
C GLY A 68 -28.75 -32.49 -3.76
N VAL A 69 -28.07 -31.66 -4.55
CA VAL A 69 -28.34 -31.46 -5.98
C VAL A 69 -28.10 -32.76 -6.76
N VAL A 70 -26.98 -33.44 -6.55
CA VAL A 70 -26.66 -34.70 -7.24
C VAL A 70 -27.70 -35.78 -6.93
N ARG A 71 -28.15 -35.90 -5.66
CA ARG A 71 -29.23 -36.82 -5.29
C ARG A 71 -30.57 -36.43 -5.92
N GLY A 72 -30.88 -35.13 -6.00
CA GLY A 72 -32.05 -34.61 -6.68
C GLY A 72 -32.06 -34.99 -8.16
N ILE A 73 -30.95 -34.78 -8.86
CA ILE A 73 -30.76 -35.18 -10.27
C ILE A 73 -30.93 -36.69 -10.42
N HIS A 74 -30.34 -37.49 -9.54
CA HIS A 74 -30.45 -38.95 -9.57
C HIS A 74 -31.91 -39.43 -9.38
N LEU A 75 -32.65 -38.83 -8.42
CA LEU A 75 -34.05 -39.16 -8.16
C LEU A 75 -34.97 -38.73 -9.32
N ALA A 76 -34.73 -37.54 -9.88
CA ALA A 76 -35.48 -37.04 -11.04
C ALA A 76 -35.22 -37.89 -12.29
N ALA A 77 -33.97 -38.27 -12.56
CA ALA A 77 -33.62 -39.15 -13.67
C ALA A 77 -34.32 -40.52 -13.57
N TRP A 78 -34.45 -41.06 -12.36
CA TRP A 78 -35.22 -42.29 -12.11
C TRP A 78 -36.72 -42.11 -12.37
N ARG A 79 -37.29 -40.95 -11.99
CA ARG A 79 -38.70 -40.59 -12.20
C ARG A 79 -39.06 -40.50 -13.70
N PHE A 80 -38.18 -39.93 -14.52
CA PHE A 80 -38.45 -39.69 -15.94
C PHE A 80 -38.00 -40.81 -16.89
N ARG A 81 -37.38 -41.89 -16.38
CA ARG A 81 -36.87 -43.03 -17.18
C ARG A 81 -35.92 -42.65 -18.34
N THR A 82 -35.35 -41.45 -18.33
CA THR A 82 -34.60 -40.91 -19.49
C THR A 82 -33.14 -41.38 -19.56
N HIS A 83 -32.56 -41.99 -18.52
CA HIS A 83 -31.15 -42.41 -18.52
C HIS A 83 -30.86 -43.69 -17.73
N THR A 84 -29.75 -44.37 -18.09
CA THR A 84 -29.10 -45.43 -17.30
C THR A 84 -28.69 -44.90 -15.92
N PRO A 85 -28.81 -45.71 -14.85
CA PRO A 85 -28.35 -45.31 -13.53
C PRO A 85 -26.85 -44.96 -13.58
N LEU A 86 -26.49 -43.77 -13.07
CA LEU A 86 -25.11 -43.30 -12.95
C LEU A 86 -24.29 -44.30 -12.13
N PHE A 87 -23.56 -45.19 -12.79
CA PHE A 87 -22.87 -46.31 -12.16
C PHE A 87 -21.38 -46.01 -11.95
N GLY A 88 -20.85 -46.44 -10.81
CA GLY A 88 -19.40 -46.52 -10.58
C GLY A 88 -18.70 -45.15 -10.52
N ARG A 89 -17.98 -44.79 -11.57
CA ARG A 89 -17.05 -43.64 -11.65
C ARG A 89 -17.70 -42.38 -12.25
N GLU A 90 -18.70 -42.53 -13.11
CA GLU A 90 -19.45 -41.40 -13.68
C GLU A 90 -20.13 -40.55 -12.61
N ARG A 91 -20.59 -41.17 -11.53
CA ARG A 91 -21.16 -40.46 -10.37
C ARG A 91 -20.17 -39.46 -9.76
N PHE A 92 -18.89 -39.81 -9.72
CA PHE A 92 -17.87 -38.97 -9.09
C PHE A 92 -17.58 -37.77 -9.99
N PHE A 93 -17.55 -37.96 -11.32
CA PHE A 93 -17.48 -36.86 -12.26
C PHE A 93 -18.66 -35.90 -12.10
N LEU A 94 -19.89 -36.41 -11.97
CA LEU A 94 -21.06 -35.57 -11.73
C LEU A 94 -20.94 -34.79 -10.40
N ILE A 95 -20.45 -35.41 -9.33
CA ILE A 95 -20.18 -34.72 -8.06
C ILE A 95 -19.18 -33.58 -8.26
N VAL A 96 -18.08 -33.80 -9.00
CA VAL A 96 -17.08 -32.75 -9.29
C VAL A 96 -17.70 -31.60 -10.10
N LEU A 97 -18.47 -31.91 -11.14
CA LEU A 97 -19.12 -30.90 -11.99
C LEU A 97 -20.13 -30.05 -11.20
N ILE A 98 -20.99 -30.70 -10.42
CA ILE A 98 -21.99 -30.00 -9.59
C ILE A 98 -21.31 -29.22 -8.46
N ALA A 99 -20.25 -29.74 -7.86
CA ALA A 99 -19.49 -29.01 -6.84
C ALA A 99 -18.93 -27.69 -7.39
N LEU A 100 -18.39 -27.70 -8.62
CA LEU A 100 -17.91 -26.48 -9.27
C LEU A 100 -19.04 -25.46 -9.47
N GLY A 101 -20.21 -25.91 -9.93
CA GLY A 101 -21.38 -25.02 -10.11
C GLY A 101 -21.94 -24.48 -8.79
N VAL A 102 -22.10 -25.33 -7.77
CA VAL A 102 -22.55 -24.93 -6.43
C VAL A 102 -21.60 -23.91 -5.84
N ARG A 103 -20.30 -24.11 -6.02
CA ARG A 103 -19.28 -23.21 -5.53
C ARG A 103 -19.35 -21.83 -6.19
N LEU A 104 -19.42 -21.76 -7.53
CA LEU A 104 -19.59 -20.49 -8.23
C LEU A 104 -20.84 -19.74 -7.74
N LEU A 105 -21.94 -20.46 -7.49
CA LEU A 105 -23.16 -19.90 -6.92
C LEU A 105 -22.96 -19.42 -5.47
N VAL A 106 -22.24 -20.18 -4.64
CA VAL A 106 -22.02 -19.83 -3.24
C VAL A 106 -21.06 -18.64 -3.10
N GLU A 107 -19.95 -18.63 -3.85
CA GLU A 107 -18.92 -17.60 -3.78
C GLU A 107 -19.37 -16.24 -4.33
N GLU A 108 -20.15 -16.23 -5.42
CA GLU A 108 -20.59 -14.99 -6.07
C GLU A 108 -21.93 -14.46 -5.56
N LEU A 109 -22.82 -15.34 -5.08
CA LEU A 109 -24.18 -14.93 -4.69
C LEU A 109 -24.46 -15.13 -3.20
N LEU A 110 -24.33 -16.36 -2.69
CA LEU A 110 -24.81 -16.69 -1.35
C LEU A 110 -23.92 -16.13 -0.23
N LEU A 111 -22.60 -16.10 -0.44
CA LEU A 111 -21.64 -15.58 0.54
C LEU A 111 -21.75 -14.05 0.70
N PRO A 112 -21.68 -13.23 -0.36
CA PRO A 112 -21.86 -11.78 -0.23
C PRO A 112 -23.18 -11.43 0.46
N TRP A 113 -24.29 -12.03 -0.02
CA TRP A 113 -25.61 -11.83 0.56
C TRP A 113 -25.70 -12.26 2.03
N GLY A 114 -25.15 -13.43 2.38
CA GLY A 114 -25.17 -13.94 3.75
C GLY A 114 -24.32 -13.11 4.71
N THR A 115 -23.16 -12.63 4.26
CA THR A 115 -22.27 -11.79 5.09
C THR A 115 -22.85 -10.41 5.34
N GLU A 116 -23.55 -9.81 4.37
CA GLU A 116 -24.20 -8.51 4.53
C GLU A 116 -25.31 -8.57 5.60
N ILE A 117 -26.06 -9.68 5.64
CA ILE A 117 -27.14 -9.90 6.62
C ILE A 117 -26.59 -10.19 8.02
N LEU A 118 -25.57 -11.04 8.14
CA LEU A 118 -25.04 -11.49 9.44
C LEU A 118 -24.03 -10.50 10.04
N PHE A 119 -23.30 -9.74 9.21
CA PHE A 119 -22.20 -8.86 9.61
C PHE A 119 -22.20 -7.54 8.81
N PRO A 120 -23.19 -6.66 9.01
CA PRO A 120 -23.29 -5.40 8.27
C PRO A 120 -22.05 -4.51 8.49
N GLY A 121 -21.42 -4.08 7.39
CA GLY A 121 -20.27 -3.18 7.38
C GLY A 121 -18.89 -3.81 7.61
N ARG A 122 -18.76 -5.15 7.67
CA ARG A 122 -17.47 -5.86 7.81
C ARG A 122 -17.09 -6.67 6.57
N THR A 123 -16.63 -5.98 5.53
CA THR A 123 -16.16 -6.59 4.27
C THR A 123 -14.94 -7.50 4.45
N ASP A 124 -14.18 -7.31 5.53
CA ASP A 124 -12.95 -8.05 5.83
C ASP A 124 -13.20 -9.53 6.19
N ILE A 125 -14.43 -9.85 6.61
CA ILE A 125 -14.83 -11.24 6.90
C ILE A 125 -15.08 -11.98 5.58
N LEU A 126 -15.65 -11.31 4.57
CA LEU A 126 -15.92 -11.88 3.26
C LEU A 126 -14.61 -12.24 2.54
N SER A 127 -13.60 -11.35 2.57
CA SER A 127 -12.29 -11.64 1.98
C SER A 127 -11.65 -12.86 2.63
N ARG A 128 -11.60 -12.90 3.97
CA ARG A 128 -11.06 -14.06 4.72
C ARG A 128 -11.75 -15.39 4.44
N ILE A 129 -13.05 -15.39 4.15
CA ILE A 129 -13.77 -16.61 3.77
C ILE A 129 -13.35 -17.06 2.36
N LYS A 130 -13.13 -16.12 1.43
CA LYS A 130 -12.71 -16.39 0.05
C LYS A 130 -11.27 -16.90 -0.04
N ASP A 131 -10.39 -16.55 0.88
CA ASP A 131 -8.96 -16.93 0.84
C ASP A 131 -8.73 -18.45 0.86
N PHE A 132 -9.62 -19.24 1.48
CA PHE A 132 -9.55 -20.72 1.50
C PHE A 132 -10.38 -21.38 0.40
N GLY A 133 -10.92 -20.58 -0.51
CA GLY A 133 -11.68 -21.04 -1.66
C GLY A 133 -10.95 -22.18 -2.37
N ALA A 134 -9.76 -21.98 -2.92
CA ALA A 134 -9.15 -22.95 -3.84
C ALA A 134 -9.00 -24.38 -3.27
N ILE A 135 -8.83 -24.53 -1.95
CA ILE A 135 -8.79 -25.85 -1.29
C ILE A 135 -10.17 -26.54 -1.37
N GLY A 136 -11.24 -25.78 -1.23
CA GLY A 136 -12.61 -26.24 -1.43
C GLY A 136 -12.84 -26.88 -2.81
N LEU A 137 -12.12 -26.47 -3.87
CA LEU A 137 -12.28 -27.05 -5.22
C LEU A 137 -12.06 -28.58 -5.24
N VAL A 138 -11.11 -29.06 -4.42
CA VAL A 138 -10.81 -30.49 -4.30
C VAL A 138 -11.52 -31.10 -3.10
N VAL A 139 -11.60 -30.38 -1.98
CA VAL A 139 -12.14 -30.91 -0.72
C VAL A 139 -13.67 -31.04 -0.77
N VAL A 140 -14.39 -30.14 -1.42
CA VAL A 140 -15.86 -30.17 -1.53
C VAL A 140 -16.35 -31.41 -2.27
N PRO A 141 -15.88 -31.73 -3.51
CA PRO A 141 -16.29 -32.96 -4.20
C PRO A 141 -15.94 -34.22 -3.42
N LEU A 142 -14.78 -34.26 -2.75
CA LEU A 142 -14.35 -35.41 -1.96
C LEU A 142 -15.22 -35.60 -0.72
N THR A 143 -15.57 -34.50 -0.04
CA THR A 143 -16.47 -34.49 1.12
C THR A 143 -17.87 -34.92 0.68
N ALA A 144 -18.41 -34.36 -0.39
CA ALA A 144 -19.71 -34.76 -0.95
C ALA A 144 -19.73 -36.26 -1.31
N ASN A 145 -18.66 -36.78 -1.92
CA ASN A 145 -18.53 -38.22 -2.22
C ASN A 145 -18.43 -39.10 -0.96
N LEU A 146 -17.84 -38.59 0.13
CA LEU A 146 -17.82 -39.29 1.42
C LEU A 146 -19.23 -39.35 2.02
N LEU A 147 -20.02 -38.28 1.92
CA LEU A 147 -21.42 -38.23 2.39
C LEU A 147 -22.38 -39.13 1.59
N TRP A 148 -22.02 -39.52 0.36
CA TRP A 148 -22.91 -40.27 -0.54
C TRP A 148 -23.40 -41.60 0.04
N LYS A 149 -22.48 -42.49 0.47
CA LYS A 149 -22.81 -43.84 0.93
C LYS A 149 -23.53 -43.87 2.30
N PRO A 150 -23.02 -43.21 3.36
CA PRO A 150 -23.65 -43.27 4.68
C PRO A 150 -24.92 -42.41 4.80
N GLY A 151 -25.16 -41.46 3.89
CA GLY A 151 -26.17 -40.43 4.09
C GLY A 151 -25.56 -39.14 4.63
N ILE A 152 -26.22 -37.99 4.41
CA ILE A 152 -25.77 -36.70 4.93
C ILE A 152 -25.55 -36.72 6.45
N PRO A 153 -26.52 -37.14 7.31
CA PRO A 153 -26.33 -37.04 8.76
C PRO A 153 -25.24 -37.97 9.29
N ARG A 154 -25.23 -39.24 8.88
CA ARG A 154 -24.21 -40.21 9.32
C ARG A 154 -22.84 -39.90 8.73
N GLY A 155 -22.78 -39.44 7.48
CA GLY A 155 -21.55 -39.01 6.83
C GLY A 155 -20.94 -37.79 7.53
N LEU A 156 -21.76 -36.81 7.92
CA LEU A 156 -21.29 -35.63 8.64
C LEU A 156 -20.72 -35.99 10.01
N ILE A 157 -21.33 -36.96 10.71
CA ILE A 157 -20.78 -37.50 11.96
C ILE A 157 -19.42 -38.17 11.70
N GLN A 158 -19.30 -39.02 10.66
CA GLN A 158 -18.03 -39.68 10.34
C GLN A 158 -16.92 -38.66 10.03
N VAL A 159 -17.22 -37.65 9.18
CA VAL A 159 -16.28 -36.58 8.87
C VAL A 159 -15.94 -35.78 10.12
N GLY A 160 -16.94 -35.36 10.90
CA GLY A 160 -16.77 -34.56 12.09
C GLY A 160 -15.89 -35.24 13.14
N VAL A 161 -16.14 -36.52 13.43
CA VAL A 161 -15.35 -37.29 14.41
C VAL A 161 -13.91 -37.48 13.93
N CYS A 162 -13.70 -37.83 12.65
CA CYS A 162 -12.34 -37.96 12.11
C CYS A 162 -11.59 -36.62 12.13
N THR A 163 -12.23 -35.54 11.69
CA THR A 163 -11.65 -34.19 11.68
C THR A 163 -11.33 -33.72 13.08
N LEU A 164 -12.22 -33.95 14.05
CA LEU A 164 -11.98 -33.63 15.46
C LEU A 164 -10.81 -34.43 16.02
N GLY A 165 -10.71 -35.72 15.68
CA GLY A 165 -9.56 -36.56 16.07
C GLY A 165 -8.23 -36.01 15.54
N VAL A 166 -8.21 -35.52 14.29
CA VAL A 166 -7.02 -34.86 13.73
C VAL A 166 -6.74 -33.55 14.47
N LEU A 167 -7.76 -32.74 14.74
CA LEU A 167 -7.60 -31.45 15.42
C LEU A 167 -7.04 -31.63 16.84
N VAL A 168 -7.52 -32.63 17.57
CA VAL A 168 -6.98 -33.02 18.88
C VAL A 168 -5.52 -33.48 18.77
N ALA A 169 -5.16 -34.25 17.74
CA ALA A 169 -3.77 -34.66 17.53
C ALA A 169 -2.84 -33.47 17.19
N LEU A 170 -3.32 -32.51 16.38
CA LEU A 170 -2.57 -31.31 16.02
C LEU A 170 -2.32 -30.42 17.25
N TYR A 171 -3.38 -30.05 17.98
CA TYR A 171 -3.27 -29.18 19.15
C TYR A 171 -2.68 -29.86 20.39
N GLY A 172 -2.96 -31.14 20.60
CA GLY A 172 -2.56 -31.85 21.82
C GLY A 172 -1.19 -32.50 21.75
N ILE A 173 -0.70 -32.87 20.56
CA ILE A 173 0.55 -33.64 20.41
C ILE A 173 1.52 -32.90 19.50
N LEU A 174 1.11 -32.55 18.28
CA LEU A 174 2.03 -32.11 17.25
C LEU A 174 2.61 -30.70 17.53
N MET A 175 1.74 -29.71 17.74
CA MET A 175 2.19 -28.32 17.98
C MET A 175 2.94 -28.13 19.31
N PRO A 176 2.55 -28.79 20.43
CA PRO A 176 3.29 -28.65 21.69
C PRO A 176 4.65 -29.37 21.68
N LEU A 177 4.74 -30.56 21.07
CA LEU A 177 5.93 -31.42 21.18
C LEU A 177 6.94 -31.20 20.04
N THR A 178 6.49 -30.78 18.86
CA THR A 178 7.32 -30.69 17.65
C THR A 178 7.40 -29.26 17.11
N ASN A 179 8.22 -29.03 16.08
CA ASN A 179 8.35 -27.75 15.39
C ASN A 179 7.30 -27.51 14.29
N TYR A 180 6.12 -28.15 14.38
CA TYR A 180 5.03 -27.96 13.42
C TYR A 180 4.30 -26.64 13.68
N ASN A 181 4.18 -25.78 12.66
CA ASN A 181 3.54 -24.47 12.79
C ASN A 181 2.43 -24.27 11.75
N LEU A 182 1.20 -24.16 12.23
CA LEU A 182 -0.01 -23.91 11.42
C LEU A 182 -0.20 -22.43 11.02
N ALA A 183 0.42 -21.47 11.72
CA ALA A 183 0.22 -20.05 11.41
C ALA A 183 0.85 -19.68 10.05
N GLN A 184 2.04 -20.19 9.76
CA GLN A 184 2.70 -20.01 8.46
C GLN A 184 2.07 -20.85 7.34
N LEU A 185 1.25 -21.84 7.70
CA LEU A 185 0.44 -22.59 6.73
C LEU A 185 -0.69 -21.72 6.16
N GLY A 186 -1.23 -20.76 6.92
CA GLY A 186 -2.18 -19.78 6.38
C GLY A 186 -1.56 -18.99 5.22
N ALA A 187 -0.41 -18.37 5.47
CA ALA A 187 0.30 -17.53 4.49
C ALA A 187 0.75 -18.30 3.23
N VAL A 188 1.42 -19.46 3.38
CA VAL A 188 1.89 -20.24 2.21
C VAL A 188 0.74 -20.75 1.32
N TYR A 189 -0.47 -20.90 1.88
CA TYR A 189 -1.62 -21.39 1.14
C TYR A 189 -2.54 -20.28 0.64
N GLU A 190 -2.55 -19.10 1.24
CA GLU A 190 -3.18 -17.89 0.70
C GLU A 190 -2.58 -17.60 -0.69
N ASP A 191 -1.26 -17.55 -0.79
CA ASP A 191 -0.47 -17.53 -2.03
C ASP A 191 -0.89 -18.59 -3.08
N VAL A 192 -1.00 -19.86 -2.68
CA VAL A 192 -1.38 -20.95 -3.60
C VAL A 192 -2.86 -20.86 -3.99
N SER A 193 -3.72 -20.43 -3.07
CA SER A 193 -5.16 -20.31 -3.28
C SER A 193 -5.50 -19.16 -4.23
N LEU A 194 -4.84 -18.02 -4.09
CA LEU A 194 -4.94 -16.90 -5.01
C LEU A 194 -4.56 -17.33 -6.44
N ASN A 195 -3.44 -18.05 -6.59
CA ASN A 195 -2.98 -18.56 -7.89
C ASN A 195 -3.93 -19.62 -8.51
N PHE A 196 -4.52 -20.51 -7.70
CA PHE A 196 -5.45 -21.54 -8.19
C PHE A 196 -6.87 -21.02 -8.47
N SER A 197 -7.34 -20.06 -7.66
CA SER A 197 -8.65 -19.42 -7.83
C SER A 197 -8.65 -18.50 -9.05
N GLN A 198 -7.55 -17.79 -9.30
CA GLN A 198 -7.40 -16.89 -10.45
C GLN A 198 -7.09 -17.64 -11.77
N SER A 199 -6.53 -18.86 -11.72
CA SER A 199 -6.18 -19.62 -12.92
C SER A 199 -7.34 -20.50 -13.42
N ALA A 200 -8.26 -19.90 -14.18
CA ALA A 200 -9.35 -20.61 -14.89
C ALA A 200 -8.83 -21.83 -15.70
N LYS A 201 -7.60 -21.76 -16.21
CA LYS A 201 -6.91 -22.85 -16.91
C LYS A 201 -6.86 -24.15 -16.11
N LEU A 202 -6.51 -24.06 -14.81
CA LEU A 202 -6.37 -25.25 -13.96
C LEU A 202 -7.73 -25.92 -13.72
N GLN A 203 -8.78 -25.14 -13.52
CA GLN A 203 -10.14 -25.64 -13.34
C GLN A 203 -10.64 -26.37 -14.61
N ILE A 204 -10.42 -25.76 -15.78
CA ILE A 204 -10.75 -26.36 -17.08
C ILE A 204 -10.00 -27.69 -17.26
N MET A 205 -8.70 -27.73 -16.95
CA MET A 205 -7.90 -28.96 -17.02
C MET A 205 -8.43 -30.07 -16.10
N ILE A 206 -8.85 -29.74 -14.87
CA ILE A 206 -9.45 -30.72 -13.95
C ILE A 206 -10.75 -31.28 -14.53
N VAL A 207 -11.66 -30.43 -15.00
CA VAL A 207 -12.96 -30.86 -15.54
C VAL A 207 -12.78 -31.68 -16.82
N CYS A 208 -11.99 -31.19 -17.77
CA CYS A 208 -11.69 -31.92 -19.02
C CYS A 208 -11.02 -33.26 -18.74
N GLY A 209 -10.05 -33.31 -17.82
CA GLY A 209 -9.36 -34.56 -17.50
C GLY A 209 -10.23 -35.55 -16.78
N CYS A 210 -11.10 -35.10 -15.87
CA CYS A 210 -12.07 -35.97 -15.23
C CYS A 210 -13.09 -36.52 -16.24
N LEU A 211 -13.55 -35.70 -17.18
CA LEU A 211 -14.44 -36.13 -18.26
C LEU A 211 -13.77 -37.18 -19.14
N LEU A 212 -12.54 -36.93 -19.59
CA LEU A 212 -11.80 -37.84 -20.46
C LEU A 212 -11.51 -39.16 -19.75
N ALA A 213 -11.07 -39.10 -18.49
CA ALA A 213 -10.85 -40.28 -17.67
C ALA A 213 -12.14 -41.07 -17.42
N ALA A 214 -13.28 -40.41 -17.17
CA ALA A 214 -14.56 -41.08 -17.02
C ALA A 214 -14.99 -41.77 -18.33
N ARG A 215 -14.83 -41.10 -19.48
CA ARG A 215 -15.16 -41.65 -20.80
C ARG A 215 -14.28 -42.85 -21.17
N MET A 216 -12.96 -42.74 -21.00
CA MET A 216 -12.03 -43.84 -21.29
C MET A 216 -12.21 -45.02 -20.33
N ASN A 217 -12.67 -44.76 -19.09
CA ASN A 217 -13.04 -45.83 -18.17
C ASN A 217 -14.24 -46.65 -18.66
N LEU A 218 -15.17 -46.04 -19.39
CA LEU A 218 -16.37 -46.72 -19.93
C LEU A 218 -16.09 -47.41 -21.26
N LEU A 219 -15.42 -46.72 -22.18
CA LEU A 219 -15.19 -47.22 -23.54
C LEU A 219 -14.13 -48.34 -23.55
N GLU A 220 -13.01 -48.11 -22.86
CA GLU A 220 -11.84 -48.98 -22.92
C GLU A 220 -11.66 -49.83 -21.65
N GLY A 221 -12.50 -49.63 -20.63
CA GLY A 221 -12.34 -50.29 -19.34
C GLY A 221 -11.09 -49.87 -18.56
N TRP A 222 -10.41 -48.78 -18.97
CA TRP A 222 -9.14 -48.35 -18.37
C TRP A 222 -9.32 -47.95 -16.91
N ASP A 223 -8.45 -48.47 -16.04
CA ASP A 223 -8.54 -48.26 -14.60
C ASP A 223 -7.38 -47.40 -14.08
N PHE A 224 -7.66 -46.11 -13.84
CA PHE A 224 -6.69 -45.11 -13.38
C PHE A 224 -6.50 -45.07 -11.85
N GLY A 225 -7.27 -45.82 -11.06
CA GLY A 225 -7.23 -45.77 -9.57
C GLY A 225 -7.91 -44.56 -8.94
N GLY A 226 -8.29 -43.59 -9.76
CA GLY A 226 -9.12 -42.44 -9.41
C GLY A 226 -9.26 -41.56 -10.65
N ILE A 227 -10.44 -40.99 -10.87
CA ILE A 227 -10.69 -40.11 -12.03
C ILE A 227 -9.85 -38.82 -11.94
N LEU A 228 -9.44 -38.43 -10.73
CA LEU A 228 -8.58 -37.26 -10.49
C LEU A 228 -7.10 -37.51 -10.83
N LEU A 229 -6.66 -38.76 -10.96
CA LEU A 229 -5.23 -39.05 -11.10
C LEU A 229 -4.66 -38.55 -12.45
N PRO A 230 -5.34 -38.76 -13.61
CA PRO A 230 -4.90 -38.17 -14.88
C PRO A 230 -4.87 -36.62 -14.91
N PRO A 231 -5.91 -35.88 -14.46
CA PRO A 231 -5.84 -34.42 -14.45
C PRO A 231 -4.76 -33.87 -13.52
N LEU A 232 -4.47 -34.52 -12.39
CA LEU A 232 -3.38 -34.10 -11.50
C LEU A 232 -1.99 -34.27 -12.14
N ILE A 233 -1.78 -35.35 -12.89
CA ILE A 233 -0.56 -35.53 -13.68
C ILE A 233 -0.50 -34.51 -14.82
N ALA A 234 -1.63 -34.23 -15.46
CA ALA A 234 -1.72 -33.21 -16.51
C ALA A 234 -1.33 -31.82 -15.98
N ILE A 235 -1.76 -31.45 -14.78
CA ILE A 235 -1.33 -30.21 -14.11
C ILE A 235 0.16 -30.27 -13.77
N SER A 236 0.67 -31.42 -13.33
CA SER A 236 2.09 -31.61 -13.03
C SER A 236 2.99 -31.42 -14.26
N LEU A 237 2.48 -31.61 -15.48
CA LEU A 237 3.22 -31.32 -16.73
C LEU A 237 3.54 -29.83 -16.89
N LEU A 238 2.83 -28.93 -16.20
CA LEU A 238 3.17 -27.49 -16.15
C LEU A 238 4.45 -27.25 -15.33
N GLN A 239 4.86 -28.19 -14.48
CA GLN A 239 6.03 -28.09 -13.61
C GLN A 239 6.92 -29.34 -13.77
N PRO A 240 7.78 -29.38 -14.81
CA PRO A 240 8.50 -30.58 -15.18
C PRO A 240 9.44 -31.11 -14.07
N SER A 241 10.05 -30.22 -13.29
CA SER A 241 10.87 -30.59 -12.13
C SER A 241 10.09 -31.41 -11.11
N ARG A 242 8.88 -30.97 -10.76
CA ARG A 242 8.03 -31.64 -9.79
C ARG A 242 7.48 -32.97 -10.29
N LEU A 243 7.20 -33.08 -11.60
CA LEU A 243 6.79 -34.35 -12.21
C LEU A 243 7.91 -35.39 -12.10
N ILE A 244 9.15 -35.02 -12.40
CA ILE A 244 10.31 -35.91 -12.25
C ILE A 244 10.46 -36.32 -10.78
N GLY A 245 10.36 -35.37 -9.85
CA GLY A 245 10.34 -35.63 -8.42
C GLY A 245 9.26 -36.66 -8.02
N THR A 246 8.02 -36.50 -8.50
CA THR A 246 6.93 -37.45 -8.22
C THR A 246 7.22 -38.85 -8.74
N VAL A 247 7.78 -38.97 -9.95
CA VAL A 247 8.13 -40.27 -10.53
C VAL A 247 9.22 -40.95 -9.70
N LEU A 248 10.28 -40.22 -9.33
CA LEU A 248 11.36 -40.72 -8.48
C LEU A 248 10.84 -41.16 -7.11
N GLU A 249 9.97 -40.35 -6.48
CA GLU A 249 9.32 -40.69 -5.21
C GLU A 249 8.54 -42.01 -5.30
N VAL A 250 7.75 -42.18 -6.35
CA VAL A 250 6.92 -43.39 -6.54
C VAL A 250 7.80 -44.64 -6.65
N PHE A 251 8.87 -44.59 -7.44
CA PHE A 251 9.80 -45.72 -7.55
C PHE A 251 10.50 -46.02 -6.24
N LEU A 252 10.92 -44.98 -5.50
CA LEU A 252 11.58 -45.12 -4.22
C LEU A 252 10.66 -45.74 -3.16
N VAL A 253 9.40 -45.26 -3.07
CA VAL A 253 8.37 -45.79 -2.15
C VAL A 253 8.06 -47.24 -2.46
N VAL A 254 7.90 -47.62 -3.73
CA VAL A 254 7.62 -49.01 -4.10
C VAL A 254 8.82 -49.92 -3.80
N THR A 255 10.03 -49.46 -4.09
CA THR A 255 11.27 -50.24 -3.86
C THR A 255 11.51 -50.46 -2.37
N ILE A 256 11.49 -49.39 -1.57
CA ILE A 256 11.67 -49.46 -0.11
C ILE A 256 10.50 -50.22 0.51
N GLY A 257 9.26 -49.97 0.08
CA GLY A 257 8.09 -50.65 0.61
C GLY A 257 8.17 -52.17 0.46
N ARG A 258 8.66 -52.67 -0.67
CA ARG A 258 8.89 -54.12 -0.89
C ARG A 258 9.94 -54.68 0.07
N GLN A 259 10.99 -53.92 0.38
CA GLN A 259 12.00 -54.32 1.34
C GLN A 259 11.46 -54.32 2.78
N VAL A 260 10.70 -53.28 3.15
CA VAL A 260 10.12 -53.12 4.50
C VAL A 260 9.11 -54.22 4.82
N ILE A 261 8.28 -54.64 3.87
CA ILE A 261 7.29 -55.71 4.10
C ILE A 261 7.95 -57.07 4.35
N ASN A 262 9.16 -57.30 3.84
CA ASN A 262 9.91 -58.53 4.09
C ASN A 262 10.51 -58.59 5.51
N LEU A 263 10.39 -57.54 6.32
CA LEU A 263 10.84 -57.56 7.71
C LEU A 263 10.01 -58.58 8.52
N PRO A 264 10.63 -59.28 9.50
CA PRO A 264 10.03 -60.43 10.19
C PRO A 264 8.74 -60.10 10.95
N LEU A 265 8.53 -58.83 11.33
CA LEU A 265 7.32 -58.36 12.00
C LEU A 265 6.17 -58.08 11.03
N LEU A 266 6.47 -57.60 9.82
CA LEU A 266 5.49 -57.10 8.85
C LEU A 266 5.06 -58.14 7.82
N ASN A 267 5.87 -59.18 7.61
CA ASN A 267 5.58 -60.28 6.69
C ASN A 267 4.35 -61.12 7.13
N ARG A 268 3.92 -61.01 8.40
CA ARG A 268 2.76 -61.74 8.94
C ARG A 268 1.43 -61.01 8.71
N ILE A 269 1.45 -59.77 8.22
CA ILE A 269 0.26 -58.93 8.03
C ILE A 269 -0.26 -59.09 6.60
N THR A 270 -1.59 -59.21 6.45
CA THR A 270 -2.24 -59.20 5.14
C THR A 270 -2.32 -57.78 4.58
N TRP A 271 -1.52 -57.53 3.55
CA TRP A 271 -1.45 -56.25 2.85
C TRP A 271 -2.50 -56.17 1.73
N ALA A 272 -3.74 -55.85 2.10
CA ALA A 272 -4.83 -55.64 1.14
C ALA A 272 -5.74 -54.46 1.51
N GLY A 273 -6.34 -53.84 0.49
CA GLY A 273 -7.34 -52.78 0.69
C GLY A 273 -6.80 -51.54 1.42
N PRO A 274 -7.51 -51.03 2.45
CA PRO A 274 -7.13 -49.83 3.20
C PRO A 274 -5.73 -49.87 3.81
N ARG A 275 -5.30 -51.03 4.33
CA ARG A 275 -3.99 -51.20 4.98
C ARG A 275 -2.83 -50.90 4.04
N LEU A 276 -2.93 -51.36 2.79
CA LEU A 276 -1.90 -51.11 1.77
C LEU A 276 -1.84 -49.62 1.42
N VAL A 277 -3.00 -48.97 1.25
CA VAL A 277 -3.07 -47.53 0.93
C VAL A 277 -2.44 -46.71 2.06
N THR A 278 -2.81 -46.99 3.32
CA THR A 278 -2.24 -46.33 4.50
C THR A 278 -0.74 -46.58 4.64
N PHE A 279 -0.27 -47.80 4.35
CA PHE A 279 1.16 -48.11 4.35
C PHE A 279 1.94 -47.30 3.32
N CYS A 280 1.50 -47.32 2.05
CA CYS A 280 2.15 -46.53 1.00
C CYS A 280 2.16 -45.03 1.33
N PHE A 281 1.05 -44.52 1.88
CA PHE A 281 0.93 -43.12 2.28
C PHE A 281 1.90 -42.78 3.43
N THR A 282 1.91 -43.58 4.49
CA THR A 282 2.78 -43.37 5.66
C THR A 282 4.26 -43.47 5.27
N LEU A 283 4.61 -44.45 4.44
CA LEU A 283 5.97 -44.61 3.93
C LEU A 283 6.41 -43.40 3.10
N CYS A 284 5.52 -42.87 2.25
CA CYS A 284 5.79 -41.66 1.48
C CYS A 284 6.08 -40.46 2.40
N VAL A 285 5.29 -40.27 3.47
CA VAL A 285 5.49 -39.19 4.43
C VAL A 285 6.81 -39.32 5.19
N VAL A 286 7.12 -40.51 5.73
CA VAL A 286 8.38 -40.78 6.42
C VAL A 286 9.58 -40.50 5.50
N LEU A 287 9.46 -40.93 4.25
CA LEU A 287 10.50 -40.73 3.26
C LEU A 287 10.70 -39.25 2.91
N LYS A 288 9.62 -38.47 2.79
CA LYS A 288 9.71 -37.02 2.58
C LYS A 288 10.33 -36.30 3.78
N ILE A 289 10.04 -36.73 5.02
CA ILE A 289 10.69 -36.19 6.22
C ILE A 289 12.20 -36.46 6.16
N ALA A 290 12.59 -37.70 5.83
CA ALA A 290 14.00 -38.07 5.71
C ALA A 290 14.71 -37.29 4.59
N LEU A 291 14.11 -37.21 3.39
CA LEU A 291 14.65 -36.42 2.28
C LEU A 291 14.74 -34.92 2.63
N GLY A 292 13.77 -34.38 3.37
CA GLY A 292 13.80 -32.99 3.81
C GLY A 292 14.98 -32.69 4.73
N TRP A 293 15.40 -33.64 5.58
CA TRP A 293 16.63 -33.54 6.36
C TRP A 293 17.87 -33.69 5.50
N VAL A 294 17.89 -34.65 4.57
CA VAL A 294 19.03 -34.83 3.63
C VAL A 294 19.28 -33.56 2.81
N ILE A 295 18.23 -32.96 2.25
CA ILE A 295 18.34 -31.70 1.47
C ILE A 295 18.87 -30.58 2.35
N TYR A 296 18.35 -30.44 3.57
CA TYR A 296 18.80 -29.43 4.52
C TYR A 296 20.30 -29.58 4.89
N PHE A 297 20.80 -30.82 5.00
CA PHE A 297 22.22 -31.08 5.25
C PHE A 297 23.11 -30.83 4.04
N ILE A 298 22.59 -30.98 2.82
CA ILE A 298 23.35 -30.71 1.59
C ILE A 298 23.46 -29.19 1.39
N GLU A 299 22.33 -28.49 1.37
CA GLU A 299 22.31 -27.04 1.17
C GLU A 299 21.17 -26.41 2.00
N PRO A 300 21.49 -25.68 3.09
CA PRO A 300 20.48 -25.14 4.00
C PRO A 300 19.52 -24.14 3.36
N GLN A 301 19.90 -23.51 2.25
CA GLN A 301 19.11 -22.49 1.56
C GLN A 301 18.03 -23.06 0.63
N TRP A 302 18.04 -24.37 0.36
CA TRP A 302 17.06 -24.98 -0.54
C TRP A 302 15.76 -25.30 0.20
N ASN A 303 14.64 -24.83 -0.36
CA ASN A 303 13.32 -25.24 0.08
C ASN A 303 13.08 -26.70 -0.34
N ALA A 304 12.99 -27.60 0.63
CA ALA A 304 12.74 -29.01 0.34
C ALA A 304 11.37 -29.22 -0.36
N THR A 305 10.41 -28.32 -0.17
CA THR A 305 9.11 -28.33 -0.86
C THR A 305 9.20 -28.14 -2.37
N ASP A 306 10.25 -27.48 -2.88
CA ASP A 306 10.41 -27.22 -4.31
C ASP A 306 11.02 -28.41 -5.07
N LEU A 307 11.77 -29.25 -4.36
CA LEU A 307 12.43 -30.44 -4.89
C LEU A 307 11.58 -31.70 -4.74
N LEU A 308 10.64 -31.72 -3.80
CA LEU A 308 9.72 -32.84 -3.60
C LEU A 308 8.59 -32.84 -4.64
N GLY A 309 8.11 -34.03 -4.99
CA GLY A 309 7.13 -34.25 -6.05
C GLY A 309 5.78 -33.56 -5.84
N PHE A 310 5.06 -33.34 -6.96
CA PHE A 310 3.74 -32.72 -7.02
C PHE A 310 2.70 -33.54 -6.22
N GLY A 311 2.37 -33.07 -5.02
CA GLY A 311 1.28 -33.59 -4.21
C GLY A 311 1.52 -34.98 -3.62
N TYR A 312 1.47 -35.09 -2.30
CA TYR A 312 1.63 -36.34 -1.55
C TYR A 312 0.56 -37.42 -1.87
N ILE A 313 -0.62 -37.01 -2.34
CA ILE A 313 -1.70 -37.92 -2.75
C ILE A 313 -1.29 -38.66 -4.01
N LEU A 314 -0.66 -37.95 -4.96
CA LEU A 314 -0.35 -38.50 -6.28
C LEU A 314 0.72 -39.58 -6.19
N SER A 315 1.83 -39.31 -5.49
CA SER A 315 2.92 -40.30 -5.33
C SER A 315 2.45 -41.53 -4.55
N SER A 316 1.66 -41.36 -3.50
CA SER A 316 1.15 -42.47 -2.69
C SER A 316 0.15 -43.36 -3.44
N LEU A 317 -0.79 -42.78 -4.19
CA LEU A 317 -1.77 -43.54 -4.96
C LEU A 317 -1.13 -44.24 -6.16
N LEU A 318 -0.19 -43.58 -6.85
CA LEU A 318 0.53 -44.18 -7.97
C LEU A 318 1.41 -45.34 -7.49
N ALA A 319 2.06 -45.21 -6.33
CA ALA A 319 2.83 -46.29 -5.70
C ALA A 319 1.95 -47.49 -5.34
N CYS A 320 0.80 -47.26 -4.69
CA CYS A 320 -0.15 -48.33 -4.37
C CYS A 320 -0.67 -49.05 -5.63
N LYS A 321 -0.83 -48.32 -6.74
CA LYS A 321 -1.22 -48.87 -8.04
C LYS A 321 -0.13 -49.72 -8.69
N LEU A 322 1.10 -49.21 -8.71
CA LEU A 322 2.28 -49.91 -9.23
C LEU A 322 2.58 -51.19 -8.43
N TRP A 323 2.14 -51.23 -7.17
CA TRP A 323 2.21 -52.42 -6.33
C TRP A 323 1.33 -53.57 -6.83
N ASN A 324 0.08 -53.27 -7.19
CA ASN A 324 -0.95 -54.28 -7.46
C ASN A 324 -1.03 -54.74 -8.93
N LYS A 325 -0.64 -53.88 -9.89
CA LYS A 325 -0.72 -54.18 -11.34
C LYS A 325 0.63 -53.91 -12.00
N SER A 326 0.89 -54.59 -13.12
CA SER A 326 2.12 -54.32 -13.90
C SER A 326 2.17 -52.86 -14.35
N SER A 327 3.39 -52.30 -14.37
CA SER A 327 3.64 -50.90 -14.69
C SER A 327 3.01 -50.48 -16.02
N ARG A 328 3.07 -51.35 -17.04
CA ARG A 328 2.57 -51.07 -18.38
C ARG A 328 1.05 -50.93 -18.47
N VAL A 329 0.29 -51.78 -17.79
CA VAL A 329 -1.20 -51.79 -17.87
C VAL A 329 -1.82 -50.59 -17.17
N THR A 330 -1.07 -49.94 -16.27
CA THR A 330 -1.57 -48.86 -15.43
C THR A 330 -1.03 -47.49 -15.80
N LEU A 331 0.28 -47.38 -16.07
CA LEU A 331 0.93 -46.09 -16.32
C LEU A 331 0.59 -45.55 -17.71
N TRP A 332 0.59 -46.39 -18.75
CA TRP A 332 0.35 -45.93 -20.13
C TRP A 332 -1.03 -45.31 -20.32
N PRO A 333 -2.15 -45.94 -19.91
CA PRO A 333 -3.47 -45.31 -19.99
C PRO A 333 -3.53 -43.98 -19.25
N THR A 334 -2.94 -43.94 -18.05
CA THR A 334 -2.93 -42.75 -17.20
C THR A 334 -2.16 -41.61 -17.85
N LEU A 335 -0.96 -41.87 -18.37
CA LEU A 335 -0.13 -40.88 -19.05
C LEU A 335 -0.79 -40.39 -20.35
N TYR A 336 -1.39 -41.29 -21.12
CA TYR A 336 -2.08 -40.94 -22.35
C TYR A 336 -3.26 -39.99 -22.09
N VAL A 337 -4.13 -40.33 -21.13
CA VAL A 337 -5.25 -39.47 -20.72
C VAL A 337 -4.74 -38.16 -20.15
N SER A 338 -3.63 -38.15 -19.40
CA SER A 338 -3.03 -36.94 -18.85
C SER A 338 -2.50 -36.01 -19.94
N ALA A 339 -1.81 -36.55 -20.95
CA ALA A 339 -1.31 -35.79 -22.10
C ALA A 339 -2.46 -35.22 -22.94
N ALA A 340 -3.50 -36.02 -23.20
CA ALA A 340 -4.71 -35.55 -23.88
C ALA A 340 -5.42 -34.45 -23.07
N THR A 341 -5.50 -34.60 -21.74
CA THR A 341 -6.05 -33.59 -20.83
C THR A 341 -5.25 -32.29 -20.90
N PHE A 342 -3.91 -32.38 -20.90
CA PHE A 342 -3.04 -31.21 -20.98
C PHE A 342 -3.24 -30.44 -22.29
N LEU A 343 -3.29 -31.15 -23.42
CA LEU A 343 -3.52 -30.56 -24.74
C LEU A 343 -4.91 -29.93 -24.81
N LEU A 344 -5.96 -30.70 -24.53
CA LEU A 344 -7.35 -30.22 -24.62
C LEU A 344 -7.65 -29.10 -23.63
N GLY A 345 -7.18 -29.22 -22.38
CA GLY A 345 -7.40 -28.21 -21.36
C GLY A 345 -6.67 -26.90 -21.69
N THR A 346 -5.44 -26.99 -22.23
CA THR A 346 -4.69 -25.80 -22.66
C THR A 346 -5.32 -25.15 -23.90
N THR A 347 -5.72 -25.93 -24.90
CA THR A 347 -6.36 -25.39 -26.11
C THR A 347 -7.72 -24.78 -25.81
N LEU A 348 -8.55 -25.45 -25.00
CA LEU A 348 -9.85 -24.93 -24.59
C LEU A 348 -9.72 -23.68 -23.71
N SER A 349 -8.77 -23.67 -22.78
CA SER A 349 -8.49 -22.48 -21.97
C SER A 349 -8.02 -21.31 -22.83
N PHE A 350 -7.13 -21.55 -23.80
CA PHE A 350 -6.67 -20.52 -24.73
C PHE A 350 -7.80 -20.02 -25.63
N ALA A 351 -8.62 -20.92 -26.16
CA ALA A 351 -9.78 -20.60 -26.98
C ALA A 351 -10.81 -19.78 -26.20
N LEU A 352 -11.12 -20.16 -24.95
CA LEU A 352 -12.03 -19.42 -24.08
C LEU A 352 -11.45 -18.07 -23.66
N SER A 353 -10.16 -17.98 -23.34
CA SER A 353 -9.52 -16.69 -23.05
C SER A 353 -9.45 -15.78 -24.28
N SER A 354 -9.41 -16.38 -25.47
CA SER A 354 -9.49 -15.63 -26.72
C SER A 354 -10.93 -15.19 -26.96
N ALA A 355 -11.92 -16.08 -26.77
CA ALA A 355 -13.35 -15.85 -26.95
C ALA A 355 -13.92 -14.84 -25.94
N SER A 356 -13.47 -14.83 -24.69
CA SER A 356 -13.89 -13.85 -23.69
C SER A 356 -13.56 -12.43 -24.12
N ARG A 357 -12.43 -12.23 -24.82
CA ARG A 357 -12.08 -10.93 -25.43
C ARG A 357 -13.08 -10.47 -26.50
N TRP A 358 -13.89 -11.37 -27.07
CA TRP A 358 -14.93 -11.03 -28.04
C TRP A 358 -16.33 -10.90 -27.41
N VAL A 359 -16.56 -11.54 -26.25
CA VAL A 359 -17.86 -11.55 -25.54
C VAL A 359 -17.98 -10.40 -24.54
N GLU A 360 -16.86 -9.92 -24.00
CA GLU A 360 -16.82 -8.67 -23.23
C GLU A 360 -16.99 -7.47 -24.18
N SER A 361 -18.23 -7.23 -24.61
CA SER A 361 -18.67 -5.93 -25.11
C SER A 361 -19.13 -5.12 -23.89
N ASP A 362 -18.26 -4.23 -23.39
CA ASP A 362 -18.42 -3.44 -22.15
C ASP A 362 -19.88 -3.00 -21.88
N PRO A 363 -20.37 -3.23 -20.64
CA PRO A 363 -20.50 -2.10 -19.74
C PRO A 363 -20.24 -2.53 -18.28
N VAL A 364 -18.98 -2.66 -17.91
CA VAL A 364 -18.53 -2.25 -16.58
C VAL A 364 -17.54 -1.14 -16.86
N THR A 365 -17.74 0.00 -16.21
CA THR A 365 -16.89 1.18 -16.32
C THR A 365 -15.49 0.83 -16.76
N ALA A 366 -15.15 1.27 -17.98
CA ALA A 366 -13.81 1.70 -18.26
C ALA A 366 -13.42 2.64 -17.10
N GLY A 367 -12.84 2.07 -16.03
CA GLY A 367 -11.53 2.53 -15.63
C GLY A 367 -10.77 2.51 -16.94
N SER A 368 -10.72 3.68 -17.56
CA SER A 368 -9.93 3.96 -18.71
C SER A 368 -8.71 3.06 -18.67
N VAL A 369 -8.33 2.45 -19.80
CA VAL A 369 -6.89 2.51 -20.07
C VAL A 369 -6.63 4.00 -20.07
N THR A 370 -6.30 4.54 -18.88
CA THR A 370 -5.95 5.94 -18.71
C THR A 370 -4.82 6.02 -19.71
N ALA A 371 -5.03 6.75 -20.80
CA ALA A 371 -3.91 7.25 -21.56
C ALA A 371 -2.90 7.71 -20.50
N PRO A 372 -1.62 7.28 -20.61
CA PRO A 372 -0.65 7.48 -19.56
C PRO A 372 -0.83 8.88 -19.02
N GLN A 373 -1.12 9.00 -17.72
CA GLN A 373 -1.42 10.32 -17.14
C GLN A 373 -0.19 11.17 -17.40
N GLU A 374 -0.34 12.11 -18.33
CA GLU A 374 0.70 13.03 -18.71
C GLU A 374 0.72 14.10 -17.62
N GLU A 375 1.78 14.08 -16.84
CA GLU A 375 2.01 15.08 -15.81
C GLU A 375 2.99 16.11 -16.34
N SER A 376 2.54 17.36 -16.36
CA SER A 376 3.35 18.51 -16.78
C SER A 376 4.36 18.97 -15.71
N HIS A 377 4.51 18.19 -14.64
CA HIS A 377 5.34 18.53 -13.48
C HIS A 377 6.80 18.06 -13.69
N PRO A 378 7.79 18.82 -13.20
CA PRO A 378 9.18 18.40 -13.23
C PRO A 378 9.41 17.17 -12.32
N ILE A 379 10.44 16.38 -12.64
CA ILE A 379 10.78 15.14 -11.92
C ILE A 379 11.01 15.35 -10.41
N GLU A 380 11.51 16.52 -10.03
CA GLU A 380 11.71 16.89 -8.62
C GLU A 380 10.42 16.80 -7.81
N PHE A 381 9.29 17.20 -8.39
CA PHE A 381 7.98 17.11 -7.76
C PHE A 381 7.55 15.65 -7.59
N ALA A 382 7.71 14.84 -8.63
CA ALA A 382 7.32 13.44 -8.63
C ALA A 382 8.09 12.60 -7.59
N VAL A 383 9.38 12.90 -7.40
CA VAL A 383 10.21 12.27 -6.38
C VAL A 383 9.76 12.67 -4.97
N LEU A 384 9.51 13.97 -4.74
CA LEU A 384 9.05 14.48 -3.44
C LEU A 384 7.68 13.93 -3.05
N GLU A 385 6.78 13.73 -4.02
CA GLU A 385 5.46 13.16 -3.80
C GLU A 385 5.54 11.73 -3.23
N ARG A 386 6.54 10.95 -3.64
CA ARG A 386 6.57 9.49 -3.50
C ARG A 386 7.33 8.96 -2.30
N LEU A 387 8.24 9.75 -1.74
CA LEU A 387 9.02 9.40 -0.54
C LEU A 387 8.35 9.85 0.77
N SER A 388 7.10 10.32 0.70
CA SER A 388 6.33 10.66 1.90
C SER A 388 6.13 9.43 2.80
N PRO A 389 6.27 9.55 4.14
CA PRO A 389 6.17 8.41 5.04
C PRO A 389 4.82 7.71 4.90
N GLY A 390 4.86 6.41 4.60
CA GLY A 390 3.67 5.56 4.54
C GLY A 390 2.93 5.56 5.88
N GLY A 391 1.60 5.59 5.82
CA GLY A 391 0.78 5.48 7.03
C GLY A 391 0.96 4.11 7.69
N GLU A 392 0.81 4.06 9.02
CA GLU A 392 0.71 2.81 9.79
C GLU A 392 -0.50 2.01 9.28
N GLY A 393 -0.27 1.11 8.33
CA GLY A 393 -1.37 0.33 7.72
C GLY A 393 -1.03 -0.48 6.47
N ALA A 394 0.18 -0.40 5.91
CA ALA A 394 0.55 -1.25 4.78
C ALA A 394 0.90 -2.69 5.25
N GLU A 395 -0.12 -3.48 5.61
CA GLU A 395 -0.03 -4.93 5.61
C GLU A 395 -0.24 -5.42 4.17
N GLY A 396 0.86 -5.61 3.42
CA GLY A 396 0.80 -5.97 2.01
C GLY A 396 1.97 -6.84 1.57
N ILE A 397 2.16 -7.99 2.22
CA ILE A 397 3.33 -8.86 1.98
C ILE A 397 3.19 -9.69 0.68
N GLU A 398 1.97 -10.05 0.22
CA GLU A 398 1.78 -10.97 -0.93
C GLU A 398 1.72 -10.31 -2.31
N GLN A 399 1.29 -9.05 -2.45
CA GLN A 399 1.28 -8.37 -3.78
C GLN A 399 2.70 -8.08 -4.30
N SER A 400 3.74 -8.23 -3.47
CA SER A 400 5.02 -7.58 -3.71
C SER A 400 5.95 -8.33 -4.66
N VAL A 401 6.02 -9.66 -4.64
CA VAL A 401 7.05 -10.40 -5.41
C VAL A 401 6.70 -10.50 -6.90
N GLY A 402 5.44 -10.83 -7.23
CA GLY A 402 4.96 -10.89 -8.62
C GLY A 402 4.99 -9.52 -9.29
N ALA A 403 4.49 -8.50 -8.59
CA ALA A 403 4.53 -7.11 -9.05
C ALA A 403 5.96 -6.59 -9.20
N ARG A 404 6.87 -6.81 -8.23
CA ARG A 404 8.29 -6.40 -8.35
C ARG A 404 8.97 -7.06 -9.54
N ARG A 405 8.72 -8.36 -9.77
CA ARG A 405 9.23 -9.07 -10.95
C ARG A 405 8.70 -8.44 -12.23
N ARG A 406 7.40 -8.17 -12.31
CA ARG A 406 6.78 -7.54 -13.50
C ARG A 406 7.31 -6.13 -13.73
N MET A 407 7.47 -5.33 -12.68
CA MET A 407 8.09 -4.01 -12.71
C MET A 407 9.53 -4.09 -13.23
N ALA A 408 10.32 -5.05 -12.75
CA ALA A 408 11.69 -5.25 -13.22
C ALA A 408 11.73 -5.66 -14.71
N GLU A 409 10.88 -6.60 -15.13
CA GLU A 409 10.77 -7.03 -16.53
C GLU A 409 10.40 -5.86 -17.46
N VAL A 410 9.44 -5.02 -17.05
CA VAL A 410 9.02 -3.84 -17.81
C VAL A 410 10.08 -2.75 -17.80
N ALA A 411 10.73 -2.51 -16.66
CA ALA A 411 11.81 -1.52 -16.54
C ALA A 411 13.02 -1.88 -17.41
N THR A 412 13.46 -3.13 -17.37
CA THR A 412 14.54 -3.65 -18.20
C THR A 412 14.20 -3.53 -19.69
N ARG A 413 12.98 -3.90 -20.08
CA ARG A 413 12.53 -3.80 -21.46
C ARG A 413 12.47 -2.35 -21.94
N ALA A 414 11.95 -1.44 -21.12
CA ALA A 414 11.92 -0.02 -21.44
C ALA A 414 13.34 0.53 -21.65
N LEU A 415 14.30 0.16 -20.81
CA LEU A 415 15.71 0.55 -20.98
C LEU A 415 16.33 0.01 -22.28
N ASP A 416 15.97 -1.20 -22.69
CA ASP A 416 16.43 -1.78 -23.96
C ASP A 416 15.73 -1.17 -25.19
N ASP A 417 14.44 -0.86 -25.10
CA ASP A 417 13.68 -0.20 -26.17
C ASP A 417 14.19 1.24 -26.39
N LEU A 418 14.58 1.94 -25.31
CA LEU A 418 15.28 3.23 -25.39
C LEU A 418 16.63 3.11 -26.10
N ARG A 419 17.41 2.06 -25.84
CA ARG A 419 18.67 1.79 -26.55
C ARG A 419 18.44 1.52 -28.04
N ARG A 420 17.30 0.93 -28.41
CA ARG A 420 16.91 0.63 -29.79
C ARG A 420 16.25 1.80 -30.51
N GLY A 421 16.03 2.93 -29.84
CA GLY A 421 15.42 4.13 -30.42
C GLY A 421 13.92 4.02 -30.66
N VAL A 422 13.22 3.20 -29.87
CA VAL A 422 11.75 3.12 -29.93
C VAL A 422 11.14 4.45 -29.45
N PRO A 423 10.07 4.97 -30.09
CA PRO A 423 9.43 6.22 -29.66
C PRO A 423 8.97 6.19 -28.20
N GLU A 424 9.24 7.26 -27.45
CA GLU A 424 8.96 7.36 -26.01
C GLU A 424 7.50 7.04 -25.65
N GLY A 425 6.53 7.60 -26.39
CA GLY A 425 5.12 7.34 -26.17
C GLY A 425 4.71 5.87 -26.37
N ALA A 426 5.39 5.14 -27.26
CA ALA A 426 5.13 3.72 -27.47
C ALA A 426 5.68 2.86 -26.32
N ILE A 427 6.80 3.27 -25.72
CA ILE A 427 7.39 2.63 -24.55
C ILE A 427 6.45 2.79 -23.36
N VAL A 428 5.96 4.01 -23.10
CA VAL A 428 5.04 4.29 -21.99
C VAL A 428 3.70 3.57 -22.16
N ALA A 429 3.09 3.62 -23.35
CA ALA A 429 1.82 2.96 -23.61
C ALA A 429 1.90 1.43 -23.45
N ARG A 430 3.02 0.84 -23.86
CA ARG A 430 3.27 -0.59 -23.67
C ARG A 430 3.53 -0.95 -22.22
N ALA A 431 4.30 -0.14 -21.51
CA ALA A 431 4.51 -0.32 -20.07
C ALA A 431 3.19 -0.25 -19.30
N ALA A 432 2.32 0.71 -19.64
CA ALA A 432 0.97 0.84 -19.07
C ALA A 432 0.14 -0.44 -19.28
N PHE A 433 0.16 -0.97 -20.49
CA PHE A 433 -0.55 -2.20 -20.85
C PHE A 433 -0.02 -3.42 -20.10
N ASP A 434 1.31 -3.56 -19.99
CA ASP A 434 1.96 -4.70 -19.34
C ASP A 434 1.80 -4.70 -17.81
N LEU A 435 1.54 -3.53 -17.21
CA LEU A 435 1.45 -3.32 -15.75
C LEU A 435 0.01 -3.20 -15.23
N ALA A 436 -0.96 -2.89 -16.10
CA ALA A 436 -2.38 -2.79 -15.75
C ALA A 436 -2.95 -4.04 -15.04
N PRO A 437 -2.60 -5.29 -15.42
CA PRO A 437 -3.09 -6.49 -14.73
C PRO A 437 -2.65 -6.61 -13.27
N GLU A 438 -1.55 -5.95 -12.89
CA GLU A 438 -0.96 -6.00 -11.55
C GLU A 438 -1.47 -4.86 -10.64
N GLY A 439 -2.43 -4.04 -11.10
CA GLY A 439 -2.88 -2.86 -10.36
C GLY A 439 -1.83 -1.74 -10.25
N LEU A 440 -0.76 -1.82 -11.05
CA LEU A 440 0.32 -0.84 -11.11
C LEU A 440 0.00 0.26 -12.12
N VAL A 441 0.53 1.46 -11.85
CA VAL A 441 0.34 2.61 -12.71
C VAL A 441 1.64 3.03 -13.37
N THR A 442 1.51 3.47 -14.62
CA THR A 442 2.56 4.18 -15.33
C THR A 442 2.16 5.64 -15.51
N ARG A 443 3.06 6.56 -15.18
CA ARG A 443 2.87 7.99 -15.41
C ARG A 443 3.99 8.54 -16.28
N TRP A 444 3.64 9.49 -17.15
CA TRP A 444 4.59 10.13 -18.04
C TRP A 444 4.81 11.55 -17.57
N PHE A 445 6.02 11.83 -17.09
CA PHE A 445 6.44 13.16 -16.66
C PHE A 445 7.13 13.86 -17.81
N HIS A 446 6.54 14.94 -18.29
CA HIS A 446 7.07 15.77 -19.36
C HIS A 446 6.91 17.24 -18.99
N ALA A 447 8.03 17.92 -18.68
CA ALA A 447 8.04 19.34 -18.36
C ALA A 447 8.98 20.09 -19.34
N PRO A 448 8.59 21.28 -19.85
CA PRO A 448 9.45 22.07 -20.72
C PRO A 448 10.82 22.35 -20.07
N GLY A 449 11.91 21.99 -20.75
CA GLY A 449 13.27 22.18 -20.24
C GLY A 449 13.77 21.12 -19.25
N SER A 450 12.99 20.06 -18.98
CA SER A 450 13.41 18.90 -18.17
C SER A 450 13.32 17.60 -18.98
N PRO A 451 14.20 16.61 -18.73
CA PRO A 451 14.13 15.32 -19.44
C PRO A 451 12.84 14.57 -19.08
N ALA A 452 12.27 13.88 -20.07
CA ALA A 452 11.07 13.07 -19.86
C ALA A 452 11.38 11.82 -19.04
N TYR A 453 10.50 11.49 -18.08
CA TYR A 453 10.59 10.30 -17.25
C TYR A 453 9.30 9.49 -17.32
N MET A 454 9.45 8.17 -17.41
CA MET A 454 8.39 7.21 -17.16
C MET A 454 8.49 6.73 -15.72
N MET A 455 7.40 6.84 -14.96
CA MET A 455 7.29 6.27 -13.63
C MET A 455 6.57 4.93 -13.68
N ILE A 456 7.04 3.97 -12.88
CA ILE A 456 6.38 2.69 -12.60
C ILE A 456 6.25 2.57 -11.08
N GLY A 457 5.05 2.31 -10.59
CA GLY A 457 4.82 2.08 -9.16
C GLY A 457 3.35 1.86 -8.83
N ALA A 458 3.04 1.74 -7.54
CA ALA A 458 1.67 1.65 -7.08
C ALA A 458 0.90 2.96 -7.36
N ALA A 459 -0.42 2.84 -7.59
CA ALA A 459 -1.30 4.00 -7.75
C ALA A 459 -1.28 4.90 -6.50
N ARG A 460 -1.22 4.25 -5.33
CA ARG A 460 -1.14 4.87 -4.01
C ARG A 460 0.16 4.43 -3.32
N PRO A 461 1.25 5.19 -3.47
CA PRO A 461 2.55 4.83 -2.90
C PRO A 461 2.50 4.71 -1.36
N GLU A 462 1.65 5.48 -0.69
CA GLU A 462 1.50 5.46 0.77
C GLU A 462 0.82 4.21 1.33
N GLU A 463 0.14 3.42 0.49
CA GLU A 463 -0.56 2.19 0.86
C GLU A 463 0.20 0.94 0.40
N SER A 464 1.38 1.09 -0.22
CA SER A 464 2.10 0.00 -0.87
C SER A 464 3.55 -0.13 -0.42
N GLU A 465 3.99 -1.36 -0.16
CA GLU A 465 5.40 -1.71 0.08
C GLU A 465 6.21 -1.85 -1.23
N LEU A 466 5.67 -1.42 -2.37
CA LEU A 466 6.38 -1.49 -3.65
C LEU A 466 7.31 -0.30 -3.87
N GLU A 467 8.48 -0.58 -4.43
CA GLU A 467 9.43 0.45 -4.86
C GLU A 467 8.81 1.29 -5.98
N THR A 468 9.14 2.57 -6.06
CA THR A 468 8.77 3.42 -7.21
C THR A 468 9.99 3.62 -8.10
N VAL A 469 9.82 3.46 -9.40
CA VAL A 469 10.92 3.51 -10.39
C VAL A 469 10.65 4.62 -11.38
N PHE A 470 11.63 5.48 -11.61
CA PHE A 470 11.63 6.44 -12.70
C PHE A 470 12.68 6.04 -13.73
N ILE A 471 12.29 5.98 -14.99
CA ILE A 471 13.14 5.65 -16.13
C ILE A 471 13.15 6.84 -17.07
N ARG A 472 14.32 7.39 -17.33
CA ARG A 472 14.44 8.52 -18.25
C ARG A 472 14.22 8.05 -19.69
N LEU A 473 13.35 8.74 -20.43
CA LEU A 473 13.02 8.43 -21.81
C LEU A 473 13.92 9.14 -22.85
N GLY A 474 14.70 10.13 -22.42
CA GLY A 474 15.64 10.90 -23.27
C GLY A 474 17.13 10.67 -23.01
N SER A 475 17.98 11.56 -23.54
CA SER A 475 19.44 11.53 -23.42
C SER A 475 19.97 12.06 -22.08
N GLY A 476 21.21 11.68 -21.75
CA GLY A 476 22.00 12.16 -20.59
C GLY A 476 22.68 11.01 -19.83
N THR A 477 22.93 11.14 -18.52
CA THR A 477 23.82 10.20 -17.80
C THR A 477 23.27 8.77 -17.69
N ARG A 478 24.18 7.80 -17.62
CA ARG A 478 23.86 6.37 -17.40
C ARG A 478 23.76 5.99 -15.91
N ALA A 479 23.88 6.97 -15.02
CA ALA A 479 23.84 6.75 -13.59
C ALA A 479 22.47 6.25 -13.12
N MET A 480 22.49 5.52 -12.01
CA MET A 480 21.33 5.06 -11.27
C MET A 480 21.34 5.71 -9.88
N ILE A 481 20.22 6.30 -9.48
CA ILE A 481 20.04 6.78 -8.10
C ILE A 481 19.17 5.77 -7.34
N VAL A 482 19.58 5.42 -6.13
CA VAL A 482 18.86 4.47 -5.26
C VAL A 482 18.70 5.06 -3.85
N THR A 483 17.58 4.83 -3.19
CA THR A 483 17.42 5.15 -1.76
C THR A 483 17.39 3.87 -0.93
N PRO A 484 17.97 3.83 0.28
CA PRO A 484 17.82 2.69 1.17
C PRO A 484 16.44 2.70 1.84
N PRO A 485 15.88 1.52 2.17
CA PRO A 485 14.65 1.44 2.95
C PRO A 485 14.87 2.05 4.35
N GLY A 486 13.90 2.81 4.84
CA GLY A 486 13.95 3.38 6.20
C GLY A 486 14.84 4.62 6.39
N ALA A 487 15.41 5.17 5.32
CA ALA A 487 16.14 6.44 5.36
C ALA A 487 15.27 7.60 5.86
N GLU A 488 15.88 8.66 6.42
CA GLU A 488 15.12 9.85 6.82
C GLU A 488 14.44 10.45 5.57
N PRO A 489 13.10 10.45 5.48
CA PRO A 489 12.43 10.63 4.20
C PRO A 489 12.68 12.02 3.60
N LEU A 490 12.73 13.06 4.43
CA LEU A 490 12.77 14.44 3.96
C LEU A 490 14.13 14.81 3.33
N SER A 491 15.22 14.59 4.06
CA SER A 491 16.60 14.85 3.57
C SER A 491 16.94 13.96 2.37
N THR A 492 16.50 12.70 2.38
CA THR A 492 16.64 11.79 1.22
C THR A 492 15.92 12.35 0.01
N SER A 493 14.66 12.75 0.14
CA SER A 493 13.86 13.25 -0.98
C SER A 493 14.44 14.52 -1.60
N LEU A 494 14.85 15.46 -0.75
CA LEU A 494 15.43 16.74 -1.18
C LEU A 494 16.75 16.52 -1.94
N ALA A 495 17.61 15.64 -1.43
CA ALA A 495 18.87 15.32 -2.08
C ALA A 495 18.68 14.53 -3.38
N VAL A 496 17.74 13.57 -3.43
CA VAL A 496 17.40 12.84 -4.67
C VAL A 496 16.83 13.80 -5.70
N ALA A 497 15.88 14.67 -5.34
CA ALA A 497 15.31 15.66 -6.26
C ALA A 497 16.39 16.59 -6.83
N ALA A 498 17.30 17.07 -5.98
CA ALA A 498 18.40 17.92 -6.39
C ALA A 498 19.34 17.20 -7.39
N LEU A 499 19.80 16.02 -7.02
CA LEU A 499 20.75 15.26 -7.83
C LEU A 499 20.10 14.70 -9.10
N ALA A 500 18.81 14.37 -9.07
CA ALA A 500 18.06 13.96 -10.26
C ALA A 500 18.04 15.06 -11.32
N LYS A 501 17.79 16.32 -10.92
CA LYS A 501 17.81 17.46 -11.84
C LYS A 501 19.18 17.69 -12.47
N ARG A 502 20.25 17.55 -11.67
CA ARG A 502 21.64 17.83 -12.10
C ARG A 502 22.24 16.71 -12.93
N LEU A 503 22.11 15.48 -12.45
CA LEU A 503 22.69 14.30 -13.09
C LEU A 503 21.82 13.80 -14.23
N GLN A 504 20.51 14.07 -14.21
CA GLN A 504 19.55 13.46 -15.11
C GLN A 504 19.81 11.94 -15.17
N PRO A 505 19.67 11.20 -14.06
CA PRO A 505 20.00 9.79 -14.05
C PRO A 505 19.08 9.01 -14.99
N SER A 506 19.61 7.92 -15.53
CA SER A 506 18.85 7.02 -16.39
C SER A 506 17.75 6.25 -15.65
N VAL A 507 17.98 5.97 -14.36
CA VAL A 507 17.06 5.24 -13.49
C VAL A 507 17.10 5.86 -12.09
N ILE A 508 15.95 6.06 -11.47
CA ILE A 508 15.81 6.41 -10.04
C ILE A 508 14.94 5.34 -9.40
N VAL A 509 15.42 4.68 -8.35
CA VAL A 509 14.66 3.71 -7.57
C VAL A 509 14.46 4.26 -6.17
N LEU A 510 13.20 4.52 -5.83
CA LEU A 510 12.77 4.96 -4.52
C LEU A 510 12.27 3.75 -3.75
N SER A 511 13.02 3.31 -2.74
CA SER A 511 12.58 2.25 -1.85
C SER A 511 11.41 2.71 -0.98
N SER A 512 10.38 1.89 -0.91
CA SER A 512 9.29 2.00 0.08
C SER A 512 9.87 1.71 1.47
N GLY A 513 9.70 2.65 2.41
CA GLY A 513 10.26 2.53 3.75
C GLY A 513 9.18 2.55 4.83
N HIS A 514 9.12 1.48 5.63
CA HIS A 514 8.45 1.52 6.94
C HIS A 514 9.39 2.12 8.00
N PRO A 515 8.88 2.90 8.97
CA PRO A 515 9.67 3.34 10.11
C PRO A 515 10.15 2.10 10.90
N GLY A 516 11.47 1.84 10.85
CA GLY A 516 12.10 0.68 11.51
C GLY A 516 12.73 -0.36 10.57
N ALA A 517 12.64 -0.19 9.26
CA ALA A 517 13.42 -1.00 8.32
C ALA A 517 14.93 -0.76 8.53
N ASP A 518 15.71 -1.85 8.59
CA ASP A 518 17.17 -1.77 8.75
C ASP A 518 17.80 -1.20 7.47
N ALA A 519 18.21 0.08 7.53
CA ALA A 519 18.82 0.80 6.41
C ALA A 519 20.15 0.18 5.97
N ASP A 520 20.81 -0.61 6.82
CA ASP A 520 22.07 -1.29 6.51
C ASP A 520 21.91 -2.77 6.09
N ALA A 521 20.66 -3.24 5.96
CA ALA A 521 20.36 -4.55 5.39
C ALA A 521 20.59 -4.57 3.86
N PRO A 522 21.21 -5.64 3.32
CA PRO A 522 21.39 -5.77 1.88
C PRO A 522 20.03 -5.82 1.16
N PRO A 523 19.94 -5.33 -0.09
CA PRO A 523 18.74 -5.47 -0.89
C PRO A 523 18.33 -6.94 -0.96
N ARG A 524 17.03 -7.22 -0.76
CA ARG A 524 16.51 -8.58 -0.94
C ARG A 524 16.70 -9.02 -2.39
N PHE A 525 16.86 -10.32 -2.64
CA PHE A 525 17.05 -10.85 -4.00
C PHE A 525 15.85 -10.59 -4.94
N ASP A 526 14.66 -10.40 -4.38
CA ASP A 526 13.43 -10.05 -5.09
C ASP A 526 13.20 -8.53 -5.19
N SER A 527 14.12 -7.70 -4.68
CA SER A 527 14.03 -6.25 -4.80
C SER A 527 14.33 -5.80 -6.22
N LEU A 528 13.68 -4.72 -6.64
CA LEU A 528 13.88 -4.19 -7.98
C LEU A 528 15.30 -3.62 -8.15
N VAL A 529 15.91 -3.11 -7.06
CA VAL A 529 17.33 -2.74 -7.04
C VAL A 529 18.22 -3.93 -7.39
N ALA A 530 17.99 -5.10 -6.76
CA ALA A 530 18.80 -6.27 -7.02
C ALA A 530 18.67 -6.78 -8.46
N TRP A 531 17.45 -6.74 -9.00
CA TRP A 531 17.17 -7.13 -10.38
C TRP A 531 17.83 -6.21 -11.41
N ILE A 532 17.68 -4.89 -11.27
CA ILE A 532 18.27 -3.92 -12.20
C ILE A 532 19.80 -4.00 -12.19
N LEU A 533 20.42 -4.20 -11.03
CA LEU A 533 21.87 -4.35 -10.92
C LEU A 533 22.37 -5.68 -11.50
N THR A 534 21.57 -6.73 -11.45
CA THR A 534 21.91 -8.01 -12.09
C THR A 534 21.93 -7.88 -13.61
N GLU A 535 20.96 -7.16 -14.18
CA GLU A 535 20.81 -7.02 -15.63
C GLU A 535 21.70 -5.90 -16.22
N PHE A 536 21.94 -4.84 -15.45
CA PHE A 536 22.76 -3.70 -15.85
C PHE A 536 23.90 -3.41 -14.85
N PRO A 537 24.82 -4.37 -14.61
CA PRO A 537 25.85 -4.24 -13.57
C PRO A 537 26.85 -3.12 -13.84
N TRP A 538 26.97 -2.66 -15.08
CA TRP A 538 27.94 -1.66 -15.52
C TRP A 538 27.49 -0.21 -15.31
N ARG A 539 26.28 0.04 -14.78
CA ARG A 539 25.82 1.40 -14.49
C ARG A 539 26.40 1.89 -13.16
N PRO A 540 26.91 3.12 -13.07
CA PRO A 540 27.35 3.68 -11.79
C PRO A 540 26.13 3.95 -10.91
N VAL A 541 26.23 3.59 -9.64
CA VAL A 541 25.15 3.65 -8.65
C VAL A 541 25.47 4.67 -7.58
N LEU A 542 24.60 5.67 -7.44
CA LEU A 542 24.63 6.63 -6.35
C LEU A 542 23.48 6.34 -5.40
N GLU A 543 23.80 5.80 -4.23
CA GLU A 543 22.85 5.63 -3.14
C GLU A 543 22.79 6.90 -2.28
N ILE A 544 21.58 7.39 -2.00
CA ILE A 544 21.35 8.61 -1.19
C ILE A 544 20.59 8.20 0.07
N ALA A 545 21.16 8.49 1.23
CA ALA A 545 20.58 8.17 2.52
C ALA A 545 20.45 9.42 3.40
N GLY A 546 19.23 9.75 3.80
CA GLY A 546 18.96 10.79 4.77
C GLY A 546 19.34 10.38 6.19
N THR A 547 20.07 11.24 6.90
CA THR A 547 20.49 11.01 8.29
C THR A 547 20.07 12.16 9.20
N ARG A 548 19.88 11.85 10.49
CA ARG A 548 19.68 12.88 11.54
C ARG A 548 21.00 13.41 12.09
N ALA A 549 22.12 12.75 11.81
CA ALA A 549 23.44 13.21 12.22
C ALA A 549 23.85 14.43 11.40
N ALA A 550 24.40 15.46 12.04
CA ALA A 550 24.76 16.70 11.36
C ALA A 550 25.89 16.50 10.34
N GLY A 551 25.74 17.10 9.16
CA GLY A 551 26.74 17.08 8.08
C GLY A 551 26.40 16.17 6.90
N ALA A 552 27.31 16.13 5.93
CA ALA A 552 27.22 15.25 4.76
C ALA A 552 28.49 14.40 4.64
N VAL A 553 28.31 13.11 4.38
CA VAL A 553 29.38 12.13 4.21
C VAL A 553 29.23 11.46 2.85
N LEU A 554 30.30 11.42 2.06
CA LEU A 554 30.35 10.70 0.80
C LEU A 554 31.34 9.54 0.90
N ASP A 555 30.81 8.32 0.88
CA ASP A 555 31.58 7.08 0.79
C ASP A 555 31.74 6.71 -0.68
N ILE A 556 32.99 6.60 -1.15
CA ILE A 556 33.32 6.34 -2.55
C ILE A 556 33.88 4.94 -2.74
N HIS A 557 33.19 4.10 -3.52
CA HIS A 557 33.62 2.76 -3.92
C HIS A 557 33.64 2.61 -5.45
N GLY A 558 34.70 3.14 -6.09
CA GLY A 558 34.86 3.16 -7.54
C GLY A 558 34.95 4.59 -8.11
N GLY A 559 34.83 4.74 -9.43
CA GLY A 559 34.77 6.05 -10.08
C GLY A 559 33.40 6.70 -9.95
N LEU A 560 33.34 8.01 -9.70
CA LEU A 560 32.10 8.78 -9.83
C LEU A 560 31.60 8.74 -11.29
N PRO A 561 30.29 8.92 -11.54
CA PRO A 561 29.78 9.03 -12.91
C PRO A 561 30.54 10.12 -13.67
N GLU A 562 31.26 9.75 -14.74
CA GLU A 562 32.20 10.65 -15.46
C GLU A 562 31.50 11.87 -16.10
N ASP A 563 30.18 11.81 -16.25
CA ASP A 563 29.33 12.88 -16.78
C ASP A 563 28.55 13.57 -15.65
N GLY A 564 29.10 14.63 -15.05
CA GLY A 564 28.32 15.65 -14.33
C GLY A 564 28.50 15.79 -12.81
N LEU A 565 29.23 14.90 -12.13
CA LEU A 565 29.49 14.99 -10.68
C LEU A 565 30.99 14.82 -10.36
N SER A 566 31.68 15.91 -10.01
CA SER A 566 33.05 15.84 -9.49
C SER A 566 33.06 16.03 -7.98
N ILE A 567 34.03 15.40 -7.28
CA ILE A 567 34.24 15.61 -5.84
C ILE A 567 34.42 17.09 -5.55
N GLU A 568 35.14 17.79 -6.41
CA GLU A 568 35.39 19.23 -6.29
C GLU A 568 34.12 20.06 -6.45
N ALA A 569 33.23 19.69 -7.38
CA ALA A 569 31.93 20.34 -7.53
C ALA A 569 31.03 20.09 -6.31
N LEU A 570 31.03 18.86 -5.77
CA LEU A 570 30.27 18.55 -4.55
C LEU A 570 30.81 19.28 -3.33
N ARG A 571 32.14 19.38 -3.16
CA ARG A 571 32.76 20.13 -2.05
C ARG A 571 32.47 21.64 -2.11
N ARG A 572 32.33 22.21 -3.32
CA ARG A 572 31.90 23.61 -3.48
C ARG A 572 30.45 23.83 -3.03
N ILE A 573 29.58 22.85 -3.21
CA ILE A 573 28.15 22.93 -2.87
C ILE A 573 27.91 22.58 -1.40
N LEU A 574 28.67 21.62 -0.87
CA LEU A 574 28.60 21.11 0.50
C LEU A 574 29.90 21.47 1.24
N PRO A 575 30.03 22.71 1.75
CA PRO A 575 31.19 23.13 2.53
C PRO A 575 31.20 22.36 3.86
N GLY A 576 32.01 21.31 3.93
CA GLY A 576 32.05 20.36 5.05
C GLY A 576 31.79 18.91 4.66
N LEU A 577 31.63 18.59 3.37
CA LEU A 577 31.51 17.21 2.89
C LEU A 577 32.74 16.37 3.28
N GLU A 578 32.53 15.43 4.20
CA GLU A 578 33.53 14.43 4.55
C GLU A 578 33.56 13.38 3.43
N VAL A 579 34.72 13.17 2.81
CA VAL A 579 34.89 12.15 1.77
C VAL A 579 35.71 11.01 2.34
N ARG A 580 35.11 9.82 2.44
CA ARG A 580 35.77 8.63 2.98
C ARG A 580 36.22 7.71 1.85
N ALA A 581 37.46 7.26 1.94
CA ALA A 581 38.08 6.32 1.01
C ALA A 581 37.76 4.85 1.39
N PRO A 582 37.93 3.87 0.48
CA PRO A 582 37.35 2.51 0.59
C PRO A 582 37.80 1.62 1.77
N ALA A 583 38.63 2.11 2.70
CA ALA A 583 39.43 1.26 3.58
C ALA A 583 38.66 0.53 4.69
N GLN A 584 37.41 0.90 5.01
CA GLN A 584 36.57 0.20 5.99
C GLN A 584 35.09 0.26 5.60
N LEU A 585 34.64 -0.68 4.77
CA LEU A 585 33.21 -0.90 4.50
C LEU A 585 32.51 -1.40 5.78
N SER A 586 31.92 -0.50 6.56
CA SER A 586 31.05 -0.83 7.69
C SER A 586 29.61 -0.97 7.19
N GLY A 587 29.11 -2.20 7.06
CA GLY A 587 27.70 -2.46 6.74
C GLY A 587 27.50 -3.60 5.73
N ALA A 588 26.49 -4.44 5.95
CA ALA A 588 26.18 -5.56 5.05
C ALA A 588 25.69 -5.07 3.68
N ARG A 589 24.87 -4.01 3.66
CA ARG A 589 24.36 -3.38 2.44
C ARG A 589 25.44 -2.79 1.55
N MET A 590 26.33 -1.96 2.09
CA MET A 590 27.39 -1.32 1.29
C MET A 590 28.30 -2.36 0.62
N ARG A 591 28.67 -3.43 1.35
CA ARG A 591 29.45 -4.54 0.78
C ARG A 591 28.72 -5.24 -0.35
N TRP A 592 27.42 -5.46 -0.19
CA TRP A 592 26.60 -6.07 -1.23
C TRP A 592 26.46 -5.16 -2.46
N MET A 593 26.18 -3.87 -2.27
CA MET A 593 26.04 -2.90 -3.36
C MET A 593 27.35 -2.75 -4.14
N ALA A 594 28.48 -2.61 -3.45
CA ALA A 594 29.80 -2.52 -4.07
C ALA A 594 30.17 -3.80 -4.87
N ALA A 595 29.73 -4.98 -4.42
CA ALA A 595 30.00 -6.24 -5.13
C ALA A 595 29.17 -6.41 -6.42
N ASN A 596 27.96 -5.82 -6.47
CA ASN A 596 27.02 -6.00 -7.58
C ASN A 596 27.02 -4.84 -8.59
N ALA A 597 27.36 -3.62 -8.15
CA ALA A 597 27.48 -2.43 -9.01
C ALA A 597 28.89 -2.32 -9.63
N ARG A 598 29.18 -3.13 -10.65
CA ARG A 598 30.48 -3.12 -11.37
C ARG A 598 30.82 -1.78 -12.03
N GLY A 599 29.82 -0.94 -12.29
CA GLY A 599 30.00 0.43 -12.80
C GLY A 599 30.51 1.44 -11.75
N GLY A 600 30.67 1.04 -10.50
CA GLY A 600 31.03 1.90 -9.37
C GLY A 600 29.82 2.17 -8.47
N TYR A 601 30.07 2.23 -7.16
CA TYR A 601 29.07 2.50 -6.13
C TYR A 601 29.52 3.65 -5.25
N GLN A 602 28.62 4.59 -4.96
CA GLN A 602 28.83 5.66 -4.01
C GLN A 602 27.62 5.78 -3.09
N ARG A 603 27.85 6.11 -1.82
CA ARG A 603 26.80 6.40 -0.85
C ARG A 603 26.98 7.83 -0.35
N LEU A 604 25.95 8.66 -0.53
CA LEU A 604 25.88 10.01 0.01
C LEU A 604 24.91 10.01 1.19
N GLU A 605 25.45 10.19 2.39
CA GLU A 605 24.67 10.47 3.58
C GLU A 605 24.54 11.97 3.78
N THR A 606 23.32 12.45 4.00
CA THR A 606 23.05 13.89 4.10
C THR A 606 22.04 14.19 5.19
N ASP A 607 22.32 15.21 5.99
CA ASP A 607 21.31 15.84 6.84
C ASP A 607 20.42 16.80 6.06
N LEU A 608 19.37 17.29 6.72
CA LEU A 608 18.41 18.21 6.13
C LEU A 608 19.09 19.49 5.62
N ARG A 609 20.05 20.04 6.37
CA ARG A 609 20.76 21.29 6.02
C ARG A 609 21.59 21.11 4.75
N SER A 610 22.35 20.02 4.65
CA SER A 610 23.17 19.69 3.50
C SER A 610 22.30 19.37 2.26
N ALA A 611 21.19 18.66 2.45
CA ALA A 611 20.23 18.39 1.38
C ALA A 611 19.59 19.68 0.85
N SER A 612 19.26 20.64 1.73
CA SER A 612 18.80 21.96 1.32
C SER A 612 19.85 22.72 0.51
N ALA A 613 21.14 22.67 0.90
CA ALA A 613 22.23 23.32 0.18
C ALA A 613 22.42 22.77 -1.24
N LEU A 614 22.24 21.45 -1.44
CA LEU A 614 22.23 20.82 -2.76
C LEU A 614 21.14 21.41 -3.66
N ILE A 615 19.93 21.61 -3.12
CA ILE A 615 18.82 22.24 -3.86
C ILE A 615 19.16 23.68 -4.24
N VAL A 616 19.73 24.48 -3.32
CA VAL A 616 20.11 25.89 -3.61
C VAL A 616 21.00 25.98 -4.83
N SER A 617 21.94 25.05 -4.99
CA SER A 617 22.89 25.04 -6.11
C SER A 617 22.24 24.87 -7.49
N LEU A 618 20.96 24.52 -7.56
CA LEU A 618 20.21 24.27 -8.79
C LEU A 618 19.30 25.41 -9.19
N VAL A 619 19.06 26.35 -8.28
CA VAL A 619 18.25 27.53 -8.55
C VAL A 619 19.20 28.57 -9.16
N PRO A 620 18.97 29.04 -10.40
CA PRO A 620 19.68 30.21 -10.90
C PRO A 620 19.49 31.35 -9.90
N GLU A 621 20.47 32.22 -9.71
CA GLU A 621 20.30 33.49 -8.99
C GLU A 621 19.28 34.36 -9.75
N SER A 622 18.00 34.03 -9.63
CA SER A 622 16.92 34.69 -10.33
C SER A 622 15.74 34.78 -9.37
N SER A 623 15.76 35.85 -8.58
CA SER A 623 14.64 36.74 -8.27
C SER A 623 15.22 37.79 -7.33
N GLN A 624 15.22 39.03 -7.82
CA GLN A 624 15.72 40.20 -7.11
C GLN A 624 15.17 40.26 -5.68
N VAL A 625 16.06 40.48 -4.71
CA VAL A 625 15.71 41.06 -3.41
C VAL A 625 15.53 42.57 -3.66
N ASP A 626 14.51 42.92 -4.44
CA ASP A 626 14.09 44.30 -4.74
C ASP A 626 12.68 44.42 -4.15
N GLU A 627 12.28 45.42 -3.35
CA GLU A 627 12.76 46.73 -2.96
C GLU A 627 12.29 46.93 -1.49
N GLU A 628 12.50 48.10 -0.88
CA GLU A 628 11.80 48.51 0.34
C GLU A 628 10.27 48.36 0.16
N LEU A 629 9.74 47.20 0.52
CA LEU A 629 8.32 46.93 0.38
C LEU A 629 7.56 47.68 1.46
N SER A 630 6.44 48.26 1.04
CA SER A 630 5.50 48.98 1.89
C SER A 630 5.12 48.18 3.14
N PRO A 631 4.64 48.82 4.22
CA PRO A 631 4.30 48.10 5.45
C PRO A 631 3.34 46.93 5.17
N LEU A 632 3.42 45.87 5.99
CA LEU A 632 2.80 44.55 5.76
C LEU A 632 1.30 44.64 5.38
N ASP A 633 0.60 45.64 5.90
CA ASP A 633 -0.78 45.97 5.59
C ASP A 633 -0.99 46.34 4.11
N ARG A 634 -0.15 47.20 3.56
CA ARG A 634 -0.20 47.64 2.17
C ARG A 634 0.27 46.54 1.21
N TYR A 635 1.20 45.69 1.64
CA TYR A 635 1.64 44.54 0.86
C TYR A 635 0.53 43.50 0.68
N LEU A 636 -0.18 43.15 1.77
CA LEU A 636 -1.23 42.14 1.72
C LEU A 636 -2.56 42.69 1.15
N ALA A 637 -2.81 44.00 1.19
CA ALA A 637 -4.09 44.59 0.77
C ALA A 637 -4.57 44.17 -0.64
N PRO A 638 -3.77 44.25 -1.72
CA PRO A 638 -4.22 43.87 -3.07
C PRO A 638 -4.59 42.38 -3.16
N TYR A 639 -3.81 41.53 -2.48
CA TYR A 639 -4.04 40.09 -2.44
C TYR A 639 -5.34 39.76 -1.69
N LEU A 640 -5.55 40.36 -0.52
CA LEU A 640 -6.73 40.16 0.32
C LEU A 640 -8.01 40.75 -0.33
N GLU A 641 -7.90 41.87 -1.05
CA GLU A 641 -9.00 42.50 -1.81
C GLU A 641 -9.39 41.64 -3.03
N SER A 642 -8.42 41.04 -3.73
CA SER A 642 -8.70 40.13 -4.84
C SER A 642 -9.49 38.88 -4.41
N MET A 643 -9.29 38.42 -3.17
CA MET A 643 -10.07 37.33 -2.58
C MET A 643 -11.54 37.72 -2.34
N GLN A 644 -11.85 39.01 -2.12
CA GLN A 644 -13.20 39.51 -1.85
C GLN A 644 -14.02 39.85 -3.11
N LEU A 645 -13.38 40.21 -4.24
CA LEU A 645 -14.06 40.76 -5.42
C LEU A 645 -14.65 39.71 -6.42
N ARG A 646 -14.31 38.42 -6.33
CA ARG A 646 -14.78 37.40 -7.30
C ARG A 646 -16.19 36.86 -6.98
N ARG A 647 -17.12 36.96 -7.95
CA ARG A 647 -18.54 36.52 -7.85
C ARG A 647 -18.71 35.00 -7.67
N PRO A 648 -19.82 34.54 -7.06
CA PRO A 648 -20.20 33.13 -7.01
C PRO A 648 -20.73 32.69 -8.38
N GLY A 649 -19.86 32.17 -9.24
CA GLY A 649 -20.24 31.65 -10.55
C GLY A 649 -19.26 30.58 -10.98
N LEU A 650 -19.78 29.37 -11.21
CA LEU A 650 -19.08 28.11 -11.49
C LEU A 650 -18.15 27.64 -10.37
N VAL A 651 -18.64 26.68 -9.58
CA VAL A 651 -17.78 25.76 -8.83
C VAL A 651 -17.06 24.90 -9.87
N LEU A 652 -15.92 25.39 -10.36
CA LEU A 652 -14.86 24.50 -10.84
C LEU A 652 -14.47 23.67 -9.62
N SER A 653 -14.52 22.34 -9.75
CA SER A 653 -14.06 21.41 -8.73
C SER A 653 -12.68 21.90 -8.25
N PRO A 654 -12.51 22.34 -6.99
CA PRO A 654 -11.21 22.77 -6.53
C PRO A 654 -10.23 21.63 -6.79
N ALA A 655 -9.11 21.90 -7.47
CA ALA A 655 -8.05 20.94 -7.68
C ALA A 655 -7.68 20.40 -6.30
N GLN A 656 -8.05 19.15 -6.08
CA GLN A 656 -7.88 18.51 -4.79
C GLN A 656 -6.38 18.41 -4.57
N TRP A 657 -5.87 19.04 -3.50
CA TRP A 657 -4.51 18.76 -3.05
C TRP A 657 -4.45 17.26 -2.80
N THR A 658 -3.64 16.55 -3.58
CA THR A 658 -3.40 15.13 -3.32
C THR A 658 -2.83 15.00 -1.91
N LYS A 659 -3.18 13.93 -1.21
CA LYS A 659 -2.65 13.61 0.13
C LYS A 659 -1.13 13.79 0.19
N SER A 660 -0.45 13.40 -0.88
CA SER A 660 0.97 13.57 -1.10
C SER A 660 1.44 15.04 -1.13
N ARG A 661 0.74 15.94 -1.84
CA ARG A 661 1.04 17.39 -1.84
C ARG A 661 0.87 17.99 -0.44
N LEU A 662 -0.16 17.57 0.30
CA LEU A 662 -0.37 18.00 1.69
C LEU A 662 0.76 17.53 2.59
N ILE A 663 1.28 16.32 2.40
CA ILE A 663 2.43 15.81 3.15
C ILE A 663 3.68 16.60 2.81
N VAL A 664 3.98 16.88 1.53
CA VAL A 664 5.15 17.68 1.11
C VAL A 664 5.06 19.11 1.66
N LEU A 665 3.87 19.72 1.60
CA LEU A 665 3.61 21.04 2.17
C LEU A 665 3.81 21.06 3.69
N LYS A 666 3.26 20.07 4.41
CA LYS A 666 3.35 19.94 5.87
C LYS A 666 4.76 19.60 6.35
N THR A 667 5.30 18.48 5.87
CA THR A 667 6.56 17.89 6.37
C THR A 667 7.80 18.50 5.74
N GLY A 668 7.71 19.01 4.51
CA GLY A 668 8.81 19.69 3.83
C GLY A 668 8.77 21.20 3.99
N LEU A 669 7.79 21.86 3.39
CA LEU A 669 7.80 23.32 3.25
C LEU A 669 7.59 24.05 4.59
N LEU A 670 6.50 23.75 5.30
CA LEU A 670 6.13 24.46 6.53
C LEU A 670 7.10 24.17 7.68
N ARG A 671 7.58 22.92 7.83
CA ARG A 671 8.61 22.60 8.83
C ARG A 671 9.94 23.31 8.54
N LEU A 672 10.34 23.41 7.27
CA LEU A 672 11.53 24.16 6.88
C LEU A 672 11.36 25.66 7.20
N ALA A 673 10.19 26.23 6.93
CA ALA A 673 9.88 27.63 7.27
C ALA A 673 9.89 27.89 8.78
N VAL A 674 9.35 26.98 9.59
CA VAL A 674 9.39 27.09 11.06
C VAL A 674 10.82 26.93 11.60
N ALA A 675 11.61 26.01 11.05
CA ALA A 675 13.02 25.87 11.40
C ALA A 675 13.85 27.12 11.02
N ALA A 676 13.58 27.71 9.85
CA ALA A 676 14.20 28.97 9.43
C ALA A 676 13.77 30.15 10.33
N GLN A 677 12.49 30.20 10.71
CA GLN A 677 11.98 31.14 11.70
C GLN A 677 12.75 30.99 13.02
N GLU A 678 12.86 29.80 13.58
CA GLU A 678 13.58 29.55 14.84
C GLU A 678 15.07 29.95 14.77
N ALA A 679 15.75 29.60 13.68
CA ALA A 679 17.14 30.01 13.45
C ALA A 679 17.28 31.55 13.42
N SER A 680 16.25 32.26 12.92
CA SER A 680 16.22 33.72 12.82
C SER A 680 16.31 34.45 14.17
N ARG A 681 16.08 33.77 15.31
CA ARG A 681 16.32 34.36 16.65
C ARG A 681 17.79 34.73 16.88
N SER A 682 18.71 34.05 16.19
CA SER A 682 20.15 34.15 16.44
C SER A 682 20.94 34.70 15.26
N GLN A 683 20.49 34.45 14.02
CA GLN A 683 21.15 34.91 12.80
C GLN A 683 20.09 35.28 11.75
N PRO A 684 20.29 36.33 10.94
CA PRO A 684 19.34 36.65 9.87
C PRO A 684 19.23 35.50 8.86
N ILE A 685 18.03 35.29 8.30
CA ILE A 685 17.80 34.28 7.27
C ILE A 685 18.73 34.56 6.08
N ARG A 686 19.45 33.53 5.65
CA ARG A 686 20.36 33.64 4.50
C ARG A 686 19.57 33.57 3.20
N VAL A 687 20.02 34.29 2.18
CA VAL A 687 19.43 34.26 0.83
C VAL A 687 19.36 32.82 0.28
N ALA A 688 20.36 31.99 0.60
CA ALA A 688 20.38 30.58 0.26
C ALA A 688 19.21 29.80 0.88
N GLU A 689 18.88 30.03 2.14
CA GLU A 689 17.78 29.35 2.84
C GLU A 689 16.42 29.78 2.25
N LEU A 690 16.27 31.07 1.95
CA LEU A 690 15.08 31.60 1.27
C LEU A 690 14.91 30.98 -0.13
N ASN A 691 15.99 30.82 -0.89
CA ASN A 691 15.95 30.17 -2.21
C ASN A 691 15.59 28.68 -2.13
N SER A 692 16.05 27.93 -1.11
CA SER A 692 15.60 26.56 -0.87
C SER A 692 14.09 26.50 -0.60
N MET A 693 13.60 27.38 0.28
CA MET A 693 12.19 27.46 0.62
C MET A 693 11.37 27.87 -0.61
N ASN A 694 11.83 28.84 -1.40
CA ASN A 694 11.18 29.27 -2.63
C ASN A 694 11.17 28.23 -3.73
N PHE A 695 12.21 27.40 -3.84
CA PHE A 695 12.21 26.27 -4.76
C PHE A 695 11.09 25.29 -4.43
N LEU A 696 11.00 24.85 -3.17
CA LEU A 696 9.96 23.94 -2.72
C LEU A 696 8.56 24.58 -2.78
N ALA A 697 8.47 25.88 -2.49
CA ALA A 697 7.22 26.62 -2.61
C ALA A 697 6.77 26.65 -4.07
N ARG A 698 7.64 27.02 -5.02
CA ARG A 698 7.32 27.10 -6.45
C ARG A 698 6.94 25.75 -7.04
N VAL A 699 7.58 24.69 -6.58
CA VAL A 699 7.22 23.30 -6.91
C VAL A 699 5.77 22.97 -6.50
N LEU A 700 5.25 23.62 -5.45
CA LEU A 700 3.86 23.51 -4.99
C LEU A 700 2.93 24.63 -5.51
N GLY A 701 3.38 25.50 -6.42
CA GLY A 701 2.63 26.67 -6.87
C GLY A 701 2.54 27.80 -5.81
N LEU A 702 3.43 27.78 -4.82
CA LEU A 702 3.54 28.77 -3.75
C LEU A 702 4.81 29.62 -3.92
N GLU A 703 4.92 30.70 -3.15
CA GLU A 703 6.10 31.56 -3.07
C GLU A 703 6.24 32.13 -1.66
N PHE A 704 7.49 32.24 -1.24
CA PHE A 704 7.93 32.95 -0.05
C PHE A 704 8.45 34.33 -0.44
N ASP A 705 7.85 35.36 0.14
CA ASP A 705 8.34 36.72 0.10
C ASP A 705 8.94 37.09 1.46
N LEU A 706 10.13 37.69 1.45
CA LEU A 706 10.74 38.25 2.64
C LEU A 706 10.45 39.75 2.67
N LEU A 707 9.67 40.19 3.65
CA LEU A 707 9.30 41.60 3.84
C LEU A 707 10.10 42.18 5.00
N ARG A 708 10.56 43.43 4.84
CA ARG A 708 11.15 44.23 5.91
C ARG A 708 10.30 45.46 6.12
N GLU A 709 9.99 45.76 7.38
CA GLU A 709 9.19 46.94 7.70
C GLU A 709 10.02 48.22 7.44
N PRO A 710 9.51 49.19 6.67
CA PRO A 710 10.26 50.41 6.37
C PRO A 710 10.48 51.24 7.65
N GLY A 711 11.75 51.41 8.04
CA GLY A 711 12.15 52.11 9.26
C GLY A 711 12.04 51.30 10.56
N GLY A 712 11.67 50.01 10.48
CA GLY A 712 11.60 49.10 11.62
C GLY A 712 12.61 47.95 11.53
N ASP A 713 12.89 47.29 12.67
CA ASP A 713 13.75 46.09 12.72
C ASP A 713 12.96 44.78 12.52
N ARG A 714 11.66 44.88 12.18
CA ARG A 714 10.78 43.72 12.01
C ARG A 714 10.89 43.15 10.60
N GLN A 715 11.01 41.84 10.53
CA GLN A 715 11.07 41.08 9.28
C GLN A 715 9.98 40.01 9.27
N PHE A 716 9.34 39.82 8.12
CA PHE A 716 8.25 38.87 7.94
C PHE A 716 8.55 37.96 6.75
N LEU A 717 8.32 36.66 6.94
CA LEU A 717 8.35 35.66 5.88
C LEU A 717 6.90 35.31 5.51
N VAL A 718 6.48 35.67 4.30
CA VAL A 718 5.10 35.51 3.82
C VAL A 718 5.04 34.38 2.81
N LEU A 719 4.17 33.39 3.05
CA LEU A 719 3.87 32.31 2.12
C LEU A 719 2.53 32.58 1.43
N ARG A 720 2.55 32.69 0.09
CA ARG A 720 1.37 32.92 -0.76
C ARG A 720 1.39 32.06 -2.04
N ASN A 721 0.26 32.00 -2.77
CA ASN A 721 0.16 31.32 -4.06
C ASN A 721 0.63 32.22 -5.23
N THR A 722 1.37 31.68 -6.19
CA THR A 722 1.93 32.38 -7.37
C THR A 722 1.18 32.18 -8.69
N LEU A 723 0.38 31.12 -8.84
CA LEU A 723 -0.31 30.84 -10.09
C LEU A 723 -1.54 31.75 -10.19
N GLY A 724 -1.68 32.47 -11.32
CA GLY A 724 -2.84 33.34 -11.60
C GLY A 724 -4.20 32.62 -11.69
N GLU A 725 -4.27 31.35 -11.32
CA GLU A 725 -5.51 30.61 -11.13
C GLU A 725 -6.02 30.79 -9.69
N PRO A 726 -7.32 31.07 -9.49
CA PRO A 726 -7.89 31.47 -8.19
C PRO A 726 -8.12 30.30 -7.22
N GLU A 727 -7.24 29.31 -7.23
CA GLU A 727 -7.26 28.21 -6.26
C GLU A 727 -6.39 28.60 -5.07
N VAL A 728 -6.92 29.45 -4.20
CA VAL A 728 -6.18 29.94 -3.02
C VAL A 728 -6.75 29.36 -1.73
N ASP A 729 -5.90 28.61 -1.03
CA ASP A 729 -6.10 27.95 0.28
C ASP A 729 -5.68 28.78 1.51
N GLY A 730 -5.20 30.03 1.35
CA GLY A 730 -4.89 30.95 2.44
C GLY A 730 -3.54 31.67 2.33
N VAL A 731 -3.18 32.45 3.35
CA VAL A 731 -1.87 33.12 3.52
C VAL A 731 -1.30 32.77 4.89
N VAL A 732 0.01 32.53 4.96
CA VAL A 732 0.73 32.34 6.22
C VAL A 732 1.84 33.36 6.33
N VAL A 733 1.91 34.07 7.44
CA VAL A 733 2.94 35.07 7.74
C VAL A 733 3.68 34.62 9.00
N PHE A 734 5.00 34.47 8.89
CA PHE A 734 5.89 34.18 10.02
C PHE A 734 6.66 35.44 10.39
N GLN A 735 6.67 35.81 11.66
CA GLN A 735 7.53 36.87 12.16
C GLN A 735 8.94 36.33 12.44
N LEU A 736 9.96 37.03 11.95
CA LEU A 736 11.36 36.66 12.15
C LEU A 736 11.99 37.52 13.27
N GLY A 737 13.09 37.04 13.87
CA GLY A 737 13.78 37.74 14.95
C GLY A 737 13.15 37.51 16.32
N SER A 738 12.55 38.55 16.93
CA SER A 738 11.93 38.46 18.26
C SER A 738 10.40 38.43 18.18
N TRP A 739 9.77 37.38 18.70
CA TRP A 739 8.31 37.21 18.76
C TRP A 739 7.86 36.62 20.11
N ARG A 740 6.56 36.74 20.42
CA ARG A 740 5.88 36.04 21.51
C ARG A 740 5.23 34.76 20.97
N GLU A 741 5.08 33.71 21.79
CA GLU A 741 4.40 32.44 21.44
C GLU A 741 2.86 32.62 21.35
N LEU A 742 2.44 33.61 20.56
CA LEU A 742 1.07 33.96 20.23
C LEU A 742 0.86 33.72 18.73
N HIS A 743 -0.27 33.14 18.35
CA HIS A 743 -0.64 32.85 16.97
C HIS A 743 -2.04 33.43 16.71
N VAL A 744 -2.17 34.22 15.64
CA VAL A 744 -3.45 34.79 15.22
C VAL A 744 -3.96 34.07 13.98
N GLU A 745 -5.23 33.69 14.01
CA GLU A 745 -5.88 32.92 12.95
C GLU A 745 -7.14 33.64 12.47
N VAL A 746 -7.31 33.78 11.15
CA VAL A 746 -8.49 34.38 10.52
C VAL A 746 -9.16 33.36 9.61
N PRO A 747 -10.12 32.54 10.09
CA PRO A 747 -10.62 31.38 9.37
C PRO A 747 -11.54 31.71 8.17
N SER A 748 -12.25 32.85 8.19
CA SER A 748 -13.28 33.14 7.18
C SER A 748 -13.34 34.63 6.78
N PRO A 749 -12.28 35.15 6.13
CA PRO A 749 -12.20 36.56 5.73
C PRO A 749 -13.20 36.96 4.62
N ARG A 750 -13.76 35.98 3.89
CA ARG A 750 -14.84 36.20 2.91
C ARG A 750 -16.20 36.42 3.54
N ARG A 751 -16.56 35.57 4.52
CA ARG A 751 -17.85 35.65 5.21
C ARG A 751 -17.97 36.92 6.04
N PHE A 752 -16.85 37.34 6.63
CA PHE A 752 -16.78 38.53 7.47
C PHE A 752 -15.76 39.51 6.88
N PRO A 753 -16.19 40.47 6.05
CA PRO A 753 -15.29 41.48 5.50
C PRO A 753 -14.49 42.18 6.59
N ASN A 754 -13.23 42.51 6.27
CA ASN A 754 -12.26 43.20 7.13
C ASN A 754 -11.81 42.43 8.40
N SER A 755 -12.26 41.19 8.64
CA SER A 755 -11.73 40.38 9.76
C SER A 755 -10.23 40.07 9.60
N HIS A 756 -9.73 40.00 8.37
CA HIS A 756 -8.29 39.85 8.09
C HIS A 756 -7.47 41.08 8.51
N ARG A 757 -8.00 42.31 8.35
CA ARG A 757 -7.33 43.54 8.80
C ARG A 757 -7.30 43.61 10.31
N LEU A 758 -8.38 43.18 10.95
CA LEU A 758 -8.46 43.06 12.39
C LEU A 758 -7.42 42.06 12.92
N GLY A 759 -7.34 40.87 12.32
CA GLY A 759 -6.32 39.87 12.67
C GLY A 759 -4.90 40.38 12.46
N LEU A 760 -4.65 41.14 11.39
CA LEU A 760 -3.36 41.77 11.14
C LEU A 760 -2.98 42.80 12.21
N GLN A 761 -3.92 43.62 12.68
CA GLN A 761 -3.66 44.58 13.76
C GLN A 761 -3.30 43.88 15.07
N VAL A 762 -4.04 42.83 15.42
CA VAL A 762 -3.75 42.03 16.62
C VAL A 762 -2.40 41.34 16.50
N PHE A 763 -2.07 40.80 15.32
CA PHE A 763 -0.78 40.19 15.04
C PHE A 763 0.39 41.16 15.26
N LEU A 764 0.29 42.37 14.70
CA LEU A 764 1.33 43.40 14.78
C LEU A 764 1.47 44.00 16.19
N ALA A 765 0.35 44.26 16.87
CA ALA A 765 0.34 44.79 18.25
C ALA A 765 0.84 43.75 19.26
N GLY A 766 0.47 42.48 19.06
CA GLY A 766 0.86 41.36 19.92
C GLY A 766 2.30 40.86 19.73
N ASN A 767 3.01 41.32 18.70
CA ASN A 767 4.32 40.81 18.31
C ASN A 767 4.31 39.26 18.17
N CYS A 768 3.28 38.77 17.48
CA CYS A 768 2.92 37.36 17.44
C CYS A 768 3.88 36.54 16.56
N ARG A 769 4.03 35.25 16.84
CA ARG A 769 4.88 34.32 16.08
C ARG A 769 4.41 34.15 14.64
N ALA A 770 3.10 33.99 14.45
CA ALA A 770 2.52 33.72 13.15
C ALA A 770 1.14 34.36 13.00
N LEU A 771 0.77 34.62 11.75
CA LEU A 771 -0.58 35.00 11.32
C LEU A 771 -0.99 34.07 10.18
N THR A 772 -2.13 33.39 10.32
CA THR A 772 -2.71 32.55 9.27
C THR A 772 -4.07 33.09 8.84
N ILE A 773 -4.30 33.24 7.54
CA ILE A 773 -5.54 33.76 6.96
C ILE A 773 -6.11 32.70 6.02
N GLY A 774 -7.36 32.29 6.25
CA GLY A 774 -8.05 31.29 5.45
C GLY A 774 -8.41 31.74 4.03
N GLY A 775 -8.29 30.82 3.06
CA GLY A 775 -8.64 31.03 1.65
C GLY A 775 -10.09 30.68 1.26
N ILE A 776 -10.33 30.47 -0.04
CA ILE A 776 -11.65 30.20 -0.66
C ILE A 776 -12.23 28.84 -0.24
N SER A 777 -11.37 27.89 0.09
CA SER A 777 -11.68 26.49 0.33
C SER A 777 -12.06 26.15 1.77
N SER A 778 -11.95 27.08 2.73
CA SER A 778 -12.32 26.81 4.12
C SER A 778 -13.84 26.67 4.22
N PRO A 779 -14.39 25.45 4.34
CA PRO A 779 -15.83 25.26 4.35
C PRO A 779 -16.34 25.80 5.68
N SER A 780 -17.11 26.89 5.63
CA SER A 780 -17.98 27.26 6.74
C SER A 780 -19.08 26.21 6.80
N THR A 781 -18.90 25.15 7.59
CA THR A 781 -19.84 24.03 7.56
C THR A 781 -20.66 23.96 8.82
N GLY A 782 -21.86 24.55 8.72
CA GLY A 782 -23.05 23.92 9.26
C GLY A 782 -23.40 22.65 8.46
N LEU A 783 -22.50 21.68 8.46
CA LEU A 783 -22.74 20.34 7.91
C LEU A 783 -22.95 19.34 9.04
N LEU A 784 -23.78 18.34 8.75
CA LEU A 784 -24.09 17.24 9.66
C LEU A 784 -22.83 16.37 9.87
N GLN A 785 -22.73 15.75 11.04
CA GLN A 785 -21.57 14.96 11.52
C GLN A 785 -20.89 13.99 10.51
N PRO A 786 -21.58 13.30 9.58
CA PRO A 786 -20.90 12.41 8.62
C PRO A 786 -20.13 13.13 7.51
N GLU A 787 -20.40 14.42 7.24
CA GLU A 787 -19.66 15.21 6.24
C GLU A 787 -18.40 15.84 6.83
N VAL A 788 -18.32 16.00 8.14
CA VAL A 788 -17.11 16.46 8.85
C VAL A 788 -15.97 15.43 8.71
N ALA A 789 -16.30 14.14 8.63
CA ALA A 789 -15.33 13.09 8.32
C ALA A 789 -14.75 13.22 6.89
N ARG A 790 -15.56 13.65 5.92
CA ARG A 790 -15.10 13.96 4.55
C ARG A 790 -14.38 15.32 4.44
N ALA A 791 -14.62 16.24 5.39
CA ALA A 791 -13.91 17.51 5.47
C ALA A 791 -12.48 17.37 6.04
N LEU A 792 -12.21 16.33 6.84
CA LEU A 792 -10.85 15.97 7.28
C LEU A 792 -9.93 15.60 6.11
N ASP A 793 -10.48 15.16 4.97
CA ASP A 793 -9.72 14.93 3.73
C ASP A 793 -9.37 16.23 2.99
N ARG A 794 -9.84 17.40 3.46
CA ARG A 794 -9.71 18.70 2.78
C ARG A 794 -8.92 19.70 3.63
N LEU A 795 -7.68 19.37 3.97
CA LEU A 795 -6.78 20.27 4.70
C LEU A 795 -6.33 21.43 3.80
N SER A 796 -6.69 22.66 4.15
CA SER A 796 -6.15 23.86 3.50
C SER A 796 -4.81 24.30 4.14
N LEU A 797 -4.08 25.19 3.48
CA LEU A 797 -2.84 25.79 4.00
C LEU A 797 -3.03 26.37 5.42
N PHE A 798 -4.20 26.97 5.69
CA PHE A 798 -4.60 27.44 7.02
C PHE A 798 -4.59 26.34 8.09
N HIS A 799 -5.16 25.17 7.78
CA HIS A 799 -5.21 24.03 8.71
C HIS A 799 -3.83 23.39 8.90
N LEU A 800 -3.06 23.25 7.82
CA LEU A 800 -1.71 22.68 7.88
C LEU A 800 -0.72 23.54 8.66
N ALA A 801 -0.79 24.86 8.49
CA ALA A 801 0.07 25.79 9.22
C ALA A 801 -0.17 25.71 10.74
N HIS A 802 -1.44 25.67 11.17
CA HIS A 802 -1.81 25.41 12.57
C HIS A 802 -1.19 24.10 13.06
N GLN A 803 -1.45 22.99 12.35
CA GLN A 803 -0.97 21.67 12.74
C GLN A 803 0.56 21.61 12.88
N VAL A 804 1.31 22.20 11.94
CA VAL A 804 2.78 22.19 11.98
C VAL A 804 3.32 23.01 13.14
N LEU A 805 2.76 24.20 13.40
CA LEU A 805 3.20 25.06 14.50
C LEU A 805 2.99 24.39 15.86
N VAL A 806 1.86 23.71 16.04
CA VAL A 806 1.55 23.01 17.28
C VAL A 806 2.39 21.73 17.44
N GLU A 807 2.51 20.91 16.40
CA GLU A 807 3.34 19.70 16.41
C GLU A 807 4.80 20.01 16.74
N GLN A 808 5.34 21.09 16.15
CA GLN A 808 6.74 21.47 16.35
C GLN A 808 7.01 21.88 17.80
N ALA A 809 6.12 22.63 18.43
CA ALA A 809 6.24 22.99 19.84
C ALA A 809 6.28 21.73 20.74
N SER A 810 5.41 20.76 20.46
CA SER A 810 5.36 19.47 21.17
C SER A 810 6.66 18.67 21.01
N VAL A 811 7.20 18.56 19.78
CA VAL A 811 8.47 17.85 19.50
C VAL A 811 9.64 18.49 20.24
N GLN A 812 9.63 19.80 20.43
CA GLN A 812 10.68 20.54 21.14
C GLN A 812 10.49 20.56 22.66
N GLY A 813 9.42 19.95 23.18
CA GLY A 813 9.08 20.00 24.61
C GLY A 813 8.72 21.40 25.09
N GLN A 814 8.28 22.28 24.18
CA GLN A 814 7.82 23.63 24.48
C GLN A 814 6.30 23.66 24.67
N ASP A 815 5.81 24.67 25.40
CA ASP A 815 4.37 24.90 25.48
C ASP A 815 3.81 25.24 24.09
N PRO A 816 2.65 24.68 23.70
CA PRO A 816 2.04 24.99 22.42
C PRO A 816 1.70 26.49 22.32
N PRO A 817 1.77 27.08 21.11
CA PRO A 817 1.47 28.49 20.93
C PRO A 817 0.03 28.79 21.33
N ARG A 818 -0.20 29.94 21.98
CA ARG A 818 -1.56 30.39 22.32
C ARG A 818 -2.22 30.91 21.07
N VAL A 819 -3.40 30.38 20.74
CA VAL A 819 -4.07 30.66 19.47
C VAL A 819 -5.29 31.56 19.70
N LEU A 820 -5.37 32.67 18.96
CA LEU A 820 -6.57 33.51 18.88
C LEU A 820 -7.19 33.40 17.49
N GLN A 821 -8.43 32.90 17.43
CA GLN A 821 -9.23 32.92 16.22
C GLN A 821 -10.05 34.21 16.13
N VAL A 822 -9.71 35.06 15.17
CA VAL A 822 -10.39 36.31 14.89
C VAL A 822 -11.53 36.06 13.90
N ARG A 823 -12.76 36.13 14.41
CA ARG A 823 -14.01 35.91 13.70
C ARG A 823 -14.82 37.20 13.66
N GLY A 824 -15.75 37.28 12.71
CA GLY A 824 -16.71 38.37 12.66
C GLY A 824 -18.05 37.95 13.24
N ARG A 825 -18.79 38.90 13.80
CA ARG A 825 -20.20 38.76 14.14
C ARG A 825 -21.09 39.46 13.12
N SER A 826 -22.28 38.92 12.87
CA SER A 826 -23.27 39.51 11.94
C SER A 826 -24.13 40.60 12.58
N VAL A 827 -24.37 40.51 13.89
CA VAL A 827 -25.23 41.41 14.65
C VAL A 827 -24.38 42.17 15.67
N PRO A 828 -24.48 43.51 15.79
CA PRO A 828 -23.75 44.26 16.81
C PRO A 828 -24.39 44.07 18.20
N GLU A 829 -23.60 44.18 19.27
CA GLU A 829 -24.08 44.27 20.65
C GLU A 829 -23.81 45.67 21.18
N THR A 830 -24.80 46.21 21.87
CA THR A 830 -24.72 47.55 22.43
C THR A 830 -23.60 47.64 23.48
N GLY A 831 -22.59 48.47 23.22
CA GLY A 831 -21.64 48.95 24.23
C GLY A 831 -20.27 48.27 24.30
N ASN A 832 -20.01 47.24 23.49
CA ASN A 832 -18.70 46.56 23.43
C ASN A 832 -18.23 46.41 21.99
N ASP A 833 -16.92 46.32 21.85
CA ASP A 833 -16.19 46.25 20.60
C ASP A 833 -16.06 44.82 20.03
N GLY A 834 -16.26 43.83 20.91
CA GLY A 834 -16.30 42.42 20.56
C GLY A 834 -16.46 41.54 21.79
N VAL A 835 -16.61 40.24 21.54
CA VAL A 835 -16.72 39.21 22.58
C VAL A 835 -15.54 38.25 22.46
N LEU A 836 -14.87 38.01 23.57
CA LEU A 836 -13.79 37.03 23.70
C LEU A 836 -14.30 35.83 24.49
N VAL A 837 -14.27 34.66 23.86
CA VAL A 837 -14.59 33.39 24.50
C VAL A 837 -13.28 32.66 24.78
N PRO A 838 -13.01 32.31 26.06
CA PRO A 838 -11.84 31.55 26.43
C PRO A 838 -11.92 30.11 25.91
N PRO A 839 -10.79 29.40 25.89
CA PRO A 839 -10.81 27.98 25.56
C PRO A 839 -11.59 27.18 26.61
N ASP A 840 -12.41 26.23 26.14
CA ASP A 840 -13.07 25.26 27.01
C ASP A 840 -12.03 24.30 27.61
N ILE A 841 -11.55 24.61 28.82
CA ILE A 841 -10.54 23.86 29.58
C ILE A 841 -11.05 23.71 31.01
N VAL A 842 -10.85 22.53 31.60
CA VAL A 842 -11.13 22.26 33.02
C VAL A 842 -10.04 22.89 33.90
N LEU A 843 -10.07 24.22 34.05
CA LEU A 843 -9.22 25.00 34.96
C LEU A 843 -10.10 25.95 35.80
N PRO A 844 -9.69 26.34 37.03
CA PRO A 844 -10.36 27.37 37.81
C PRO A 844 -10.42 28.70 37.04
N THR A 845 -11.56 29.39 37.02
CA THR A 845 -11.83 30.61 36.21
C THR A 845 -10.74 31.69 36.33
N ALA A 846 -10.21 31.92 37.53
CA ALA A 846 -9.15 32.89 37.77
C ALA A 846 -7.78 32.51 37.15
N GLN A 847 -7.49 31.22 37.00
CA GLN A 847 -6.28 30.74 36.33
C GLN A 847 -6.43 30.82 34.80
N VAL A 848 -7.63 30.60 34.26
CA VAL A 848 -7.92 30.77 32.83
C VAL A 848 -7.74 32.22 32.41
N GLU A 849 -8.30 33.18 33.17
CA GLU A 849 -8.15 34.61 32.88
C GLU A 849 -6.69 35.07 32.90
N MET A 850 -5.91 34.60 33.87
CA MET A 850 -4.53 35.06 34.07
C MET A 850 -3.50 34.39 33.15
N LEU A 851 -3.68 33.09 32.83
CA LEU A 851 -2.72 32.32 32.04
C LEU A 851 -3.08 32.25 30.55
N GLU A 852 -4.35 32.15 30.17
CA GLU A 852 -4.74 31.92 28.76
C GLU A 852 -5.19 33.21 28.05
N ILE A 853 -6.03 34.03 28.72
CA ILE A 853 -6.68 35.19 28.08
C ILE A 853 -5.92 36.50 28.31
N GLY A 854 -5.19 36.62 29.43
CA GLY A 854 -4.51 37.85 29.86
C GLY A 854 -3.62 38.54 28.81
N PRO A 855 -2.80 37.83 28.02
CA PRO A 855 -2.02 38.46 26.95
C PRO A 855 -2.90 39.11 25.87
N TRP A 856 -4.03 38.49 25.54
CA TRP A 856 -4.95 39.02 24.54
C TRP A 856 -5.66 40.28 25.03
N LEU A 857 -6.12 40.29 26.28
CA LEU A 857 -6.76 41.47 26.88
C LEU A 857 -5.83 42.69 26.86
N ARG A 858 -4.55 42.52 27.20
CA ARG A 858 -3.55 43.62 27.11
C ARG A 858 -3.39 44.14 25.69
N ILE A 859 -3.35 43.25 24.70
CA ILE A 859 -3.25 43.64 23.28
C ILE A 859 -4.49 44.44 22.86
N PHE A 860 -5.69 44.04 23.31
CA PHE A 860 -6.92 44.77 23.00
C PHE A 860 -7.00 46.13 23.71
N GLU A 861 -6.53 46.22 24.95
CA GLU A 861 -6.38 47.49 25.68
C GLU A 861 -5.41 48.44 24.97
N ASP A 862 -4.25 47.93 24.51
CA ASP A 862 -3.27 48.71 23.75
C ASP A 862 -3.85 49.22 22.41
N LEU A 863 -4.78 48.47 21.81
CA LEU A 863 -5.53 48.86 20.60
C LEU A 863 -6.73 49.78 20.90
N GLY A 864 -7.05 50.02 22.18
CA GLY A 864 -8.16 50.85 22.62
C GLY A 864 -9.54 50.20 22.49
N TRP A 865 -9.62 48.86 22.47
CA TRP A 865 -10.88 48.11 22.29
C TRP A 865 -11.49 47.65 23.61
N THR A 866 -12.81 47.76 23.74
CA THR A 866 -13.57 47.27 24.91
C THR A 866 -14.14 45.87 24.65
N ILE A 867 -13.39 44.84 25.06
CA ILE A 867 -13.77 43.44 24.82
C ILE A 867 -14.47 42.83 26.04
N ARG A 868 -15.65 42.24 25.82
CA ARG A 868 -16.38 41.48 26.85
C ARG A 868 -15.92 40.03 26.87
N VAL A 869 -15.55 39.52 28.04
CA VAL A 869 -15.27 38.09 28.23
C VAL A 869 -16.55 37.34 28.58
N GLN A 870 -16.84 36.25 27.87
CA GLN A 870 -18.01 35.39 28.11
C GLN A 870 -17.55 33.98 28.50
N PRO A 871 -18.23 33.25 29.40
CA PRO A 871 -17.92 31.84 29.69
C PRO A 871 -18.02 30.94 28.44
N PRO A 872 -17.39 29.76 28.44
CA PRO A 872 -17.30 28.85 27.29
C PRO A 872 -18.64 28.17 26.89
N GLU A 873 -19.79 28.74 27.28
CA GLU A 873 -21.11 28.27 26.83
C GLU A 873 -21.42 28.84 25.44
N GLU A 874 -21.87 27.97 24.52
CA GLU A 874 -22.20 28.33 23.13
C GLU A 874 -23.32 29.37 23.09
N PRO A 875 -23.07 30.62 22.62
CA PRO A 875 -24.10 31.62 22.57
C PRO A 875 -24.90 31.57 21.25
N ASP A 876 -26.21 31.83 21.35
CA ASP A 876 -27.13 31.89 20.21
C ASP A 876 -26.72 32.95 19.17
N GLY A 877 -26.67 32.57 17.89
CA GLY A 877 -26.45 33.49 16.76
C GLY A 877 -24.98 33.69 16.31
N PHE A 878 -24.04 32.95 16.89
CA PHE A 878 -22.62 32.93 16.52
C PHE A 878 -22.35 31.88 15.41
N ASP A 879 -21.20 31.94 14.74
CA ASP A 879 -20.81 30.91 13.76
C ASP A 879 -20.42 29.60 14.49
N THR A 880 -21.40 28.69 14.63
CA THR A 880 -21.38 27.49 15.51
C THR A 880 -20.68 26.25 14.92
N GLY A 881 -19.89 26.40 13.85
CA GLY A 881 -19.07 25.28 13.37
C GLY A 881 -17.96 24.97 14.38
N GLU A 882 -17.98 23.80 15.01
CA GLU A 882 -16.85 23.25 15.77
C GLU A 882 -15.63 23.28 14.82
N PRO A 883 -14.60 24.13 15.09
CA PRO A 883 -13.50 24.27 14.16
C PRO A 883 -12.77 22.94 14.02
N LEU A 884 -12.37 22.56 12.80
CA LEU A 884 -11.55 21.38 12.54
C LEU A 884 -10.30 21.35 13.44
N GLN A 885 -9.76 22.54 13.77
CA GLN A 885 -8.67 22.76 14.72
C GLN A 885 -9.00 22.25 16.14
N ALA A 886 -10.23 22.43 16.63
CA ALA A 886 -10.64 21.99 17.96
C ALA A 886 -10.66 20.47 18.14
N ARG A 887 -10.60 19.68 17.05
CA ARG A 887 -10.47 18.21 17.14
C ARG A 887 -9.05 17.73 17.43
N TYR A 888 -8.02 18.55 17.14
CA TYR A 888 -6.63 18.25 17.51
C TYR A 888 -6.40 18.29 19.03
N ARG A 889 -7.30 18.96 19.78
CA ARG A 889 -7.38 18.94 21.24
C ARG A 889 -7.34 17.55 21.87
N ARG A 890 -7.83 16.51 21.18
CA ARG A 890 -7.81 15.12 21.68
C ARG A 890 -6.41 14.52 21.76
N PHE A 891 -5.45 15.06 21.01
CA PHE A 891 -4.10 14.51 20.88
C PHE A 891 -3.05 15.28 21.68
N LEU A 892 -3.38 16.47 22.21
CA LEU A 892 -2.45 17.36 22.89
C LEU A 892 -2.99 17.79 24.26
N ARG A 893 -2.14 17.76 25.29
CA ARG A 893 -2.54 17.98 26.69
C ARG A 893 -3.05 19.41 26.99
N TYR A 894 -2.81 20.40 26.13
CA TYR A 894 -3.14 21.82 26.39
C TYR A 894 -3.31 22.64 25.08
N GLU A 895 -4.41 22.49 24.35
CA GLU A 895 -4.75 23.42 23.26
C GLU A 895 -5.84 24.42 23.69
N GLY A 896 -5.39 25.64 24.05
CA GLY A 896 -6.24 26.77 24.40
C GLY A 896 -6.56 27.67 23.21
N ILE A 897 -7.42 27.25 22.28
CA ILE A 897 -7.90 28.14 21.20
C ILE A 897 -8.93 29.13 21.80
N SER A 898 -8.59 30.41 21.79
CA SER A 898 -9.51 31.50 22.17
C SER A 898 -10.21 32.05 20.94
N GLY A 899 -11.49 32.37 21.03
CA GLY A 899 -12.26 32.97 19.94
C GLY A 899 -12.57 34.44 20.20
N LEU A 900 -12.20 35.34 19.28
CA LEU A 900 -12.63 36.73 19.26
C LEU A 900 -13.72 36.91 18.20
N TRP A 901 -14.93 37.26 18.60
CA TRP A 901 -16.00 37.68 17.70
C TRP A 901 -16.11 39.19 17.71
N ALA A 902 -15.59 39.80 16.65
CA ALA A 902 -15.52 41.25 16.53
C ALA A 902 -16.77 41.84 15.88
N ASP A 903 -17.16 43.01 16.39
CA ASP A 903 -18.38 43.65 15.94
C ASP A 903 -18.29 44.26 14.54
N PRO A 904 -19.43 44.34 13.83
CA PRO A 904 -19.48 44.97 12.52
C PRO A 904 -18.91 46.40 12.50
N ASP A 905 -19.05 47.14 13.61
CA ASP A 905 -18.70 48.56 13.69
C ASP A 905 -17.17 48.77 13.69
N ILE A 906 -16.41 48.01 14.49
CA ILE A 906 -14.94 48.02 14.41
C ILE A 906 -14.44 47.51 13.06
N ARG A 907 -15.02 46.43 12.54
CA ARG A 907 -14.63 45.92 11.23
C ARG A 907 -14.88 46.94 10.11
N ARG A 908 -15.90 47.79 10.25
CA ARG A 908 -16.19 48.91 9.33
C ARG A 908 -15.24 50.10 9.52
N ALA A 909 -14.80 50.38 10.75
CA ALA A 909 -13.81 51.43 11.03
C ALA A 909 -12.44 51.14 10.36
N LEU A 910 -12.14 49.86 10.10
CA LEU A 910 -10.91 49.39 9.44
C LEU A 910 -10.98 49.39 7.90
N ARG A 911 -11.87 50.19 7.29
CA ARG A 911 -11.97 50.35 5.82
C ARG A 911 -10.80 51.16 5.26
N GLY A 912 -10.26 50.73 4.13
CA GLY A 912 -9.18 51.41 3.43
C GLY A 912 -9.74 52.48 2.47
N PRO A 913 -8.90 53.39 1.93
CA PRO A 913 -9.34 54.47 1.03
C PRO A 913 -10.05 54.00 -0.25
N ARG A 914 -9.85 52.75 -0.67
CA ARG A 914 -10.49 52.14 -1.86
C ARG A 914 -11.83 51.46 -1.57
N ASP A 915 -12.23 51.33 -0.31
CA ASP A 915 -13.49 50.72 0.13
C ASP A 915 -14.65 51.74 0.24
N ASP A 916 -14.41 53.00 -0.13
CA ASP A 916 -15.45 54.02 -0.18
C ASP A 916 -16.39 53.72 -1.36
N PRO A 917 -17.68 53.40 -1.14
CA PRO A 917 -18.63 53.17 -2.23
C PRO A 917 -18.70 54.37 -3.20
N ALA A 918 -18.37 55.59 -2.76
CA ALA A 918 -18.25 56.76 -3.62
C ALA A 918 -17.02 56.70 -4.55
N ALA A 919 -15.87 56.22 -4.07
CA ALA A 919 -14.65 56.06 -4.87
C ALA A 919 -14.76 54.90 -5.87
N VAL A 920 -15.40 53.79 -5.48
CA VAL A 920 -15.69 52.66 -6.38
C VAL A 920 -16.72 53.04 -7.45
N ALA A 921 -17.71 53.88 -7.12
CA ALA A 921 -18.64 54.45 -8.10
C ALA A 921 -17.95 55.41 -9.08
N ALA A 922 -17.02 56.24 -8.60
CA ALA A 922 -16.23 57.15 -9.44
C ALA A 922 -15.29 56.40 -10.41
N LEU A 923 -14.65 55.32 -9.95
CA LEU A 923 -13.81 54.45 -10.81
C LEU A 923 -14.63 53.70 -11.87
N ARG A 924 -15.88 53.35 -11.58
CA ARG A 924 -16.80 52.77 -12.57
C ARG A 924 -17.24 53.76 -13.64
N GLN A 925 -17.36 55.05 -13.30
CA GLN A 925 -17.66 56.10 -14.29
C GLN A 925 -16.44 56.40 -15.18
N LEU A 926 -15.22 56.31 -14.65
CA LEU A 926 -13.99 56.45 -15.43
C LEU A 926 -13.74 55.25 -16.36
N GLY A 927 -14.01 54.02 -15.90
CA GLY A 927 -13.83 52.81 -16.72
C GLY A 927 -14.85 52.63 -17.87
N SER A 928 -15.96 53.37 -17.88
CA SER A 928 -16.92 53.36 -18.99
C SER A 928 -16.58 54.31 -20.14
N ALA A 929 -15.53 55.14 -20.01
CA ALA A 929 -15.15 56.12 -21.03
C ALA A 929 -14.14 55.58 -22.07
N ASP A 930 -13.36 54.55 -21.76
CA ASP A 930 -12.30 54.03 -22.64
C ASP A 930 -12.70 52.81 -23.51
N GLY A 931 -14.01 52.57 -23.67
CA GLY A 931 -14.56 51.50 -24.52
C GLY A 931 -14.73 51.88 -25.99
N GLY A 932 -14.04 52.90 -26.49
CA GLY A 932 -14.20 53.38 -27.87
C GLY A 932 -12.99 54.12 -28.42
N ALA A 933 -11.90 53.38 -28.70
CA ALA A 933 -10.91 53.70 -29.73
C ALA A 933 -10.11 52.44 -30.10
#